data_AF-A0A3D3HY01-F1
#
_entry.id   AF-A0A3D3HY01-F1
#
_cell.length_a   1.000
_cell.length_b   1.000
_cell.length_c   1.000
_cell.angle_alpha   90.00
_cell.angle_beta   90.00
_cell.angle_gamma   90.00
#
_symmetry.space_group_name_H-M   'P 1'
#
loop_
_entity.id
_entity.type
_entity.pdbx_description
1 polymer ?
#
loop_
_entity_poly.entity_id
_entity_poly.type
_entity_poly.pdbx_seq_one_letter_code
_entity_poly.pdbx_strand_id
1 'polypeptide(L)'
;MIRMNRKKAFTLIELITVMAITAILLTIIFVPVIQGFQFTRAAQAFTDGQNRARTLIARLEREVGNATDVRDNNGDGGALNVVVPGQNGAPELVRLEGVKLDFYKPAEGDPAAFVTGPGGNRAYIDPDTGKADPTLRAPKGDPNFPAAGGQTLVRYFVGLRDPFATYNNPYDGLLMQRAGGRDNLFVLLRAEVPVYEWDAATTRYVVDADLFFDQDNDTDPATRGPLLDDLNFFVPDGTLPGTYGGPVPGWDSPGVPNKDQMVRNWLSRAQVVTEVSRFDMIMPVYDRARRTVAYNGNVPQLVPLVRFQPTRISNEPAAGQLAVRTGEETFNADKVGPDVFRTDYGAWSNLFLRILPSLEPAAYGRGPGQRLAGDVKNGWASSGLGANQPYLIGRPRVGDNTSMYWIDPTVTNEAGGVEVFDVTQYLRDAGSGVPYAFSRAVAAANGRSGWLGNPAIVRDFIPVAPDPRGGRVTASFDVREMGDITAGVPTPFNSNMPFGPTGAALTPDTEVFGGTWDATGGQINTRFNVLWNQWNTLGLPGLPREDYAKRFLDLRLATMPDGTVGPLHPTLGFGRAAIVPGSEIVIGPDQRPGTTYGRPVRYTRVTQRPVGPNQYIINYVHQREPDWVALGVITPAEAATFYNPSNYVATDVRQVLLQAAYRAGYLELNSNKNEPLPAGNISVSYRFQFTEPNDIVAVDYDSSEVMEFVLTIRNYPQSNNPEPQSITLKGTSDVRNFIR
;
A
#
# COMPACT_ATOMS: atom_id res chain seq x y z
N MET A 1 109.86 36.17 12.58
CA MET A 1 109.23 34.85 12.85
C MET A 1 107.76 34.96 12.47
N ILE A 2 107.38 34.52 11.27
CA ILE A 2 105.97 34.49 10.81
C ILE A 2 105.73 33.10 10.22
N ARG A 3 104.91 32.29 10.89
CA ARG A 3 104.44 30.99 10.40
C ARG A 3 103.32 31.22 9.38
N MET A 4 103.54 30.88 8.11
CA MET A 4 102.47 30.78 7.12
C MET A 4 101.71 29.47 7.31
N ASN A 5 100.46 29.54 7.76
CA ASN A 5 99.52 28.43 7.74
C ASN A 5 99.15 28.09 6.29
N ARG A 6 99.59 26.94 5.79
CA ARG A 6 99.09 26.37 4.53
C ARG A 6 97.61 25.97 4.70
N LYS A 7 96.70 26.67 4.03
CA LYS A 7 95.31 26.23 3.84
C LYS A 7 95.33 25.03 2.90
N LYS A 8 95.00 23.83 3.39
CA LYS A 8 94.76 22.64 2.55
C LYS A 8 93.38 22.79 1.90
N ALA A 9 93.30 22.70 0.58
CA ALA A 9 92.03 22.59 -0.15
C ALA A 9 91.56 21.12 -0.15
N PHE A 10 90.26 20.91 -0.05
CA PHE A 10 89.61 19.60 -0.07
C PHE A 10 89.86 18.87 -1.40
N THR A 11 90.01 17.55 -1.32
CA THR A 11 90.18 16.69 -2.49
C THR A 11 88.82 16.40 -3.17
N LEU A 12 88.82 16.15 -4.49
CA LEU A 12 87.59 15.88 -5.26
C LEU A 12 86.79 14.69 -4.68
N ILE A 13 87.49 13.68 -4.17
CA ILE A 13 86.88 12.50 -3.55
C ILE A 13 86.15 12.86 -2.25
N GLU A 14 86.68 13.77 -1.42
CA GLU A 14 86.00 14.23 -0.20
C GLU A 14 84.72 15.00 -0.53
N LEU A 15 84.72 15.81 -1.59
CA LEU A 15 83.56 16.59 -2.00
C LEU A 15 82.42 15.68 -2.53
N ILE A 16 82.77 14.65 -3.32
CA ILE A 16 81.79 13.64 -3.77
C ILE A 16 81.24 12.82 -2.60
N THR A 17 82.10 12.43 -1.66
CA THR A 17 81.70 11.65 -0.47
C THR A 17 80.75 12.46 0.42
N VAL A 18 81.05 13.74 0.65
CA VAL A 18 80.18 14.65 1.41
C VAL A 18 78.85 14.85 0.67
N MET A 19 78.84 15.04 -0.65
CA MET A 19 77.60 15.15 -1.42
C MET A 19 76.77 13.86 -1.36
N ALA A 20 77.39 12.68 -1.44
CA ALA A 20 76.70 11.40 -1.34
C ALA A 20 76.10 11.16 0.06
N ILE A 21 76.86 11.41 1.12
CA ILE A 21 76.38 11.31 2.51
C ILE A 21 75.25 12.32 2.76
N THR A 22 75.37 13.54 2.24
CA THR A 22 74.32 14.57 2.36
C THR A 22 73.06 14.17 1.61
N ALA A 23 73.17 13.63 0.40
CA ALA A 23 72.01 13.13 -0.36
C ALA A 23 71.30 11.98 0.37
N ILE A 24 72.06 11.04 0.95
CA ILE A 24 71.49 9.93 1.74
C ILE A 24 70.80 10.46 3.01
N LEU A 25 71.45 11.35 3.77
CA LEU A 25 70.88 11.97 4.97
C LEU A 25 69.61 12.78 4.65
N LEU A 26 69.63 13.60 3.60
CA LEU A 26 68.46 14.36 3.16
C LEU A 26 67.33 13.43 2.73
N THR A 27 67.62 12.30 2.07
CA THR A 27 66.59 11.34 1.67
C THR A 27 65.98 10.64 2.89
N ILE A 28 66.80 10.24 3.86
CA ILE A 28 66.34 9.60 5.12
C ILE A 28 65.49 10.57 5.95
N ILE A 29 65.77 11.87 5.91
CA ILE A 29 65.01 12.88 6.67
C ILE A 29 63.75 13.33 5.91
N PHE A 30 63.85 13.69 4.63
CA PHE A 30 62.73 14.29 3.89
C PHE A 30 61.64 13.31 3.50
N VAL A 31 61.98 12.06 3.16
CA VAL A 31 60.96 11.09 2.72
C VAL A 31 59.94 10.80 3.84
N PRO A 32 60.35 10.47 5.08
CA PRO A 32 59.40 10.28 6.18
C PRO A 32 58.63 11.54 6.57
N VAL A 33 59.25 12.73 6.47
CA VAL A 33 58.59 14.01 6.79
C VAL A 33 57.48 14.32 5.78
N ILE A 34 57.73 14.13 4.49
CA ILE A 34 56.72 14.31 3.43
C ILE A 34 55.57 13.30 3.61
N GLN A 35 55.88 12.04 3.92
CA GLN A 35 54.87 11.03 4.22
C GLN A 35 54.05 11.39 5.46
N GLY A 36 54.70 11.89 6.53
CA GLY A 36 54.03 12.37 7.74
C GLY A 36 53.02 13.49 7.43
N PHE A 37 53.42 14.51 6.66
CA PHE A 37 52.51 15.57 6.24
C PHE A 37 51.36 15.06 5.36
N GLN A 38 51.60 14.08 4.50
CA GLN A 38 50.55 13.44 3.68
C GLN A 38 49.53 12.70 4.56
N PHE A 39 49.97 11.95 5.57
CA PHE A 39 49.08 11.26 6.52
C PHE A 39 48.28 12.25 7.37
N THR A 40 48.89 13.32 7.87
CA THR A 40 48.18 14.34 8.66
C THR A 40 47.11 15.04 7.82
N ARG A 41 47.43 15.42 6.58
CA ARG A 41 46.46 16.03 5.65
C ARG A 41 45.34 15.08 5.27
N ALA A 42 45.64 13.79 5.06
CA ALA A 42 44.63 12.77 4.78
C ALA A 42 43.69 12.57 5.99
N ALA A 43 44.23 12.52 7.21
CA ALA A 43 43.44 12.38 8.43
C ALA A 43 42.54 13.59 8.72
N GLN A 44 43.04 14.82 8.48
CA GLN A 44 42.23 16.03 8.57
C GLN A 44 41.07 16.02 7.57
N ALA A 45 41.37 15.77 6.29
CA ALA A 45 40.35 15.69 5.24
C ALA A 45 39.31 14.57 5.50
N PHE A 46 39.73 13.46 6.09
CA PHE A 46 38.83 12.38 6.49
C PHE A 46 37.89 12.82 7.63
N THR A 47 38.43 13.43 8.68
CA THR A 47 37.65 13.96 9.81
C THR A 47 36.64 15.00 9.36
N ASP A 48 37.05 15.92 8.48
CA ASP A 48 36.17 16.93 7.89
C ASP A 48 35.06 16.30 7.06
N GLY A 49 35.37 15.27 6.26
CA GLY A 49 34.39 14.48 5.52
C GLY A 49 33.35 13.84 6.43
N GLN A 50 33.77 13.19 7.53
CA GLN A 50 32.84 12.57 8.49
C GLN A 50 31.89 13.59 9.12
N ASN A 51 32.45 14.71 9.60
CA ASN A 51 31.66 15.76 10.23
C ASN A 51 30.63 16.34 9.25
N ARG A 52 31.03 16.55 7.99
CA ARG A 52 30.12 17.07 6.96
C ARG A 52 29.02 16.08 6.59
N ALA A 53 29.33 14.80 6.45
CA ALA A 53 28.30 13.79 6.21
C ALA A 53 27.31 13.67 7.37
N ARG A 54 27.77 13.73 8.63
CA ARG A 54 26.86 13.75 9.79
C ARG A 54 25.94 14.96 9.74
N THR A 55 26.46 16.16 9.45
CA THR A 55 25.64 17.36 9.32
C THR A 55 24.65 17.26 8.16
N LEU A 56 25.05 16.66 7.04
CA LEU A 56 24.18 16.45 5.87
C LEU A 56 23.06 15.47 6.19
N ILE A 57 23.37 14.33 6.81
CA ILE A 57 22.37 13.34 7.22
C ILE A 57 21.41 13.95 8.25
N ALA A 58 21.92 14.63 9.28
CA ALA A 58 21.07 15.30 10.27
C ALA A 58 20.18 16.38 9.64
N ARG A 59 20.65 17.04 8.57
CA ARG A 59 19.83 17.98 7.79
C ARG A 59 18.75 17.25 7.01
N LEU A 60 19.07 16.16 6.31
CA LEU A 60 18.11 15.34 5.56
C LEU A 60 17.03 14.79 6.50
N GLU A 61 17.43 14.21 7.63
CA GLU A 61 16.51 13.69 8.65
C GLU A 61 15.56 14.79 9.16
N ARG A 62 16.09 15.99 9.44
CA ARG A 62 15.25 17.11 9.88
C ARG A 62 14.34 17.65 8.78
N GLU A 63 14.77 17.71 7.53
CA GLU A 63 13.94 18.24 6.44
C GLU A 63 12.86 17.24 6.03
N VAL A 64 13.21 15.96 5.90
CA VAL A 64 12.27 14.88 5.58
C VAL A 64 11.30 14.61 6.73
N GLY A 65 11.78 14.62 7.98
CA GLY A 65 10.92 14.47 9.16
C GLY A 65 9.98 15.64 9.44
N ASN A 66 10.19 16.77 8.76
CA ASN A 66 9.24 17.90 8.76
C ASN A 66 8.40 17.95 7.49
N ALA A 67 8.65 17.10 6.49
CA ALA A 67 7.91 17.10 5.23
C ALA A 67 6.43 16.75 5.45
N THR A 68 5.56 17.37 4.66
CA THR A 68 4.12 17.03 4.62
C THR A 68 3.83 15.80 3.79
N ASP A 69 4.63 15.53 2.77
CA ASP A 69 4.50 14.37 1.91
C ASP A 69 5.85 14.11 1.22
N VAL A 70 6.19 12.85 1.01
CA VAL A 70 7.38 12.40 0.29
C VAL A 70 6.91 11.58 -0.90
N ARG A 71 7.35 11.96 -2.10
CA ARG A 71 6.96 11.26 -3.32
C ARG A 71 7.55 9.85 -3.34
N ASP A 72 6.84 8.94 -4.01
CA ASP A 72 7.36 7.60 -4.28
C ASP A 72 8.71 7.69 -5.00
N ASN A 73 9.71 7.06 -4.42
CA ASN A 73 11.09 7.09 -4.89
C ASN A 73 11.50 5.80 -5.61
N ASN A 74 10.53 4.93 -5.93
CA ASN A 74 10.76 3.71 -6.69
C ASN A 74 10.80 3.98 -8.20
N GLY A 75 11.63 3.23 -8.91
CA GLY A 75 11.78 3.35 -10.37
C GLY A 75 12.19 4.77 -10.80
N ASP A 76 11.53 5.31 -11.82
CA ASP A 76 11.84 6.62 -12.40
C ASP A 76 11.64 7.78 -11.40
N GLY A 77 10.81 7.56 -10.36
CA GLY A 77 10.57 8.51 -9.27
C GLY A 77 11.82 8.81 -8.43
N GLY A 78 12.79 7.89 -8.35
CA GLY A 78 14.05 8.08 -7.64
C GLY A 78 15.30 8.00 -8.49
N ALA A 79 15.15 7.78 -9.80
CA ALA A 79 16.26 7.58 -10.72
C ALA A 79 16.63 8.84 -11.50
N LEU A 80 17.91 8.93 -11.92
CA LEU A 80 18.39 9.95 -12.85
C LEU A 80 19.44 9.38 -13.80
N ASN A 81 19.49 9.93 -15.00
CA ASN A 81 20.56 9.67 -15.95
C ASN A 81 21.72 10.64 -15.72
N VAL A 82 22.92 10.09 -15.63
CA VAL A 82 24.16 10.86 -15.55
C VAL A 82 24.99 10.69 -16.82
N VAL A 83 25.63 11.77 -17.26
CA VAL A 83 26.50 11.76 -18.45
C VAL A 83 27.94 11.53 -18.03
N VAL A 84 28.54 10.45 -18.51
CA VAL A 84 29.95 10.11 -18.25
C VAL A 84 30.66 9.71 -19.54
N PRO A 85 31.99 9.81 -19.63
CA PRO A 85 32.73 9.29 -20.77
C PRO A 85 32.63 7.75 -20.84
N GLY A 86 32.27 7.25 -22.02
CA GLY A 86 32.34 5.83 -22.37
C GLY A 86 33.76 5.36 -22.66
N GLN A 87 33.92 4.07 -22.98
CA GLN A 87 35.24 3.47 -23.22
C GLN A 87 36.02 4.15 -24.36
N ASN A 88 35.32 4.63 -25.39
CA ASN A 88 35.89 5.38 -26.52
C ASN A 88 36.04 6.90 -26.26
N GLY A 89 35.67 7.38 -25.07
CA GLY A 89 35.67 8.80 -24.71
C GLY A 89 34.45 9.60 -25.17
N ALA A 90 33.50 8.99 -25.90
CA ALA A 90 32.22 9.62 -26.22
C ALA A 90 31.32 9.69 -24.98
N PRO A 91 30.45 10.71 -24.84
CA PRO A 91 29.52 10.80 -23.72
C PRO A 91 28.47 9.67 -23.78
N GLU A 92 28.23 9.03 -22.64
CA GLU A 92 27.25 7.96 -22.45
C GLU A 92 26.31 8.30 -21.29
N LEU A 93 25.02 7.95 -21.45
CA LEU A 93 24.00 8.11 -20.42
C LEU A 93 23.94 6.85 -19.56
N VAL A 94 24.11 7.01 -18.25
CA VAL A 94 24.00 5.93 -17.29
C VAL A 94 22.88 6.22 -16.32
N ARG A 95 21.90 5.32 -16.25
CA ARG A 95 20.80 5.41 -15.28
C ARG A 95 21.28 4.98 -13.89
N LEU A 96 21.08 5.84 -12.90
CA LEU A 96 21.35 5.58 -11.50
C LEU A 96 20.05 5.61 -10.70
N GLU A 97 19.87 4.64 -9.81
CA GLU A 97 18.67 4.47 -8.99
C GLU A 97 18.85 5.05 -7.58
N GLY A 98 17.79 5.64 -7.03
CA GLY A 98 17.76 6.21 -5.69
C GLY A 98 18.64 7.46 -5.52
N VAL A 99 18.95 8.18 -6.59
CA VAL A 99 19.80 9.38 -6.57
C VAL A 99 19.01 10.69 -6.56
N LYS A 100 17.68 10.61 -6.67
CA LYS A 100 16.72 11.70 -6.52
C LYS A 100 15.87 11.46 -5.26
N LEU A 101 15.40 12.53 -4.62
CA LEU A 101 14.39 12.50 -3.57
C LEU A 101 13.58 13.79 -3.64
N ASP A 102 12.26 13.62 -3.70
CA ASP A 102 11.29 14.69 -3.86
C ASP A 102 10.31 14.69 -2.69
N PHE A 103 10.15 15.84 -2.03
CA PHE A 103 9.20 15.98 -0.93
C PHE A 103 8.63 17.39 -0.82
N TYR A 104 7.44 17.49 -0.25
CA TYR A 104 6.76 18.76 -0.01
C TYR A 104 6.98 19.23 1.42
N LYS A 105 7.30 20.52 1.56
CA LYS A 105 7.37 21.17 2.86
C LYS A 105 5.97 21.53 3.37
N PRO A 106 5.79 21.65 4.69
CA PRO A 106 4.59 22.26 5.26
C PRO A 106 4.47 23.72 4.83
N ALA A 107 3.23 24.19 4.71
CA ALA A 107 2.95 25.60 4.47
C ALA A 107 3.43 26.44 5.67
N GLU A 108 4.38 27.33 5.42
CA GLU A 108 4.83 28.34 6.39
C GLU A 108 3.97 29.61 6.21
N GLY A 109 2.81 29.68 6.88
CA GLY A 109 1.84 30.78 6.73
C GLY A 109 0.66 30.46 5.80
N ASP A 110 -0.19 31.46 5.53
CA ASP A 110 -1.37 31.31 4.67
C ASP A 110 -1.00 31.55 3.19
N PRO A 111 -1.02 30.52 2.32
CA PRO A 111 -0.73 30.69 0.89
C PRO A 111 -1.76 31.57 0.15
N ALA A 112 -2.93 31.85 0.75
CA ALA A 112 -3.90 32.81 0.22
C ALA A 112 -3.56 34.27 0.55
N ALA A 113 -2.60 34.53 1.45
CA ALA A 113 -2.23 35.87 1.91
C ALA A 113 -1.12 36.49 1.05
N PHE A 114 -1.50 37.10 -0.07
CA PHE A 114 -0.61 37.88 -0.95
C PHE A 114 -1.23 39.23 -1.31
N VAL A 115 -0.39 40.20 -1.68
CA VAL A 115 -0.83 41.47 -2.25
C VAL A 115 -0.52 41.47 -3.74
N THR A 116 -1.51 41.81 -4.57
CA THR A 116 -1.33 41.97 -6.02
C THR A 116 -0.86 43.40 -6.31
N GLY A 117 0.35 43.54 -6.84
CA GLY A 117 0.91 44.82 -7.28
C GLY A 117 0.40 45.28 -8.66
N PRO A 118 0.67 46.53 -9.05
CA PRO A 118 0.38 47.02 -10.40
C PRO A 118 1.08 46.13 -11.44
N GLY A 119 0.33 45.57 -12.39
CA GLY A 119 0.85 44.63 -13.39
C GLY A 119 0.63 43.14 -13.07
N GLY A 120 -0.05 42.80 -11.97
CA GLY A 120 -0.49 41.42 -11.70
C GLY A 120 0.50 40.56 -10.90
N ASN A 121 1.70 41.07 -10.60
CA ASN A 121 2.68 40.36 -9.77
C ASN A 121 2.19 40.25 -8.32
N ARG A 122 2.07 39.02 -7.82
CA ARG A 122 1.75 38.73 -6.42
C ARG A 122 3.02 38.76 -5.58
N ALA A 123 3.00 39.50 -4.48
CA ALA A 123 4.05 39.50 -3.48
C ALA A 123 3.48 38.97 -2.17
N TYR A 124 4.16 37.99 -1.56
CA TYR A 124 3.78 37.47 -0.25
C TYR A 124 3.99 38.54 0.82
N ILE A 125 3.13 38.52 1.84
CA ILE A 125 3.24 39.43 2.99
C ILE A 125 4.28 38.84 3.95
N ASP A 126 5.36 39.56 4.21
CA ASP A 126 6.33 39.17 5.23
C ASP A 126 5.69 39.32 6.62
N PRO A 127 5.59 38.25 7.41
CA PRO A 127 4.92 38.25 8.71
C PRO A 127 5.64 39.12 9.74
N ASP A 128 6.97 39.28 9.62
CA ASP A 128 7.78 40.05 10.57
C ASP A 128 7.60 41.56 10.38
N THR A 129 7.29 41.99 9.15
CA THR A 129 7.19 43.41 8.79
C THR A 129 5.78 43.84 8.41
N GLY A 130 4.86 42.89 8.17
CA GLY A 130 3.48 43.13 7.74
C GLY A 130 3.36 43.77 6.36
N LYS A 131 4.44 43.76 5.57
CA LYS A 131 4.51 44.40 4.24
C LYS A 131 4.67 43.36 3.16
N ALA A 132 4.15 43.67 1.97
CA ALA A 132 4.40 42.86 0.79
C ALA A 132 5.88 42.91 0.43
N ASP A 133 6.55 41.76 0.47
CA ASP A 133 7.95 41.61 0.08
C ASP A 133 8.02 40.86 -1.26
N PRO A 134 8.35 41.55 -2.36
CA PRO A 134 8.45 40.93 -3.68
C PRO A 134 9.66 39.98 -3.82
N THR A 135 10.55 39.91 -2.83
CA THR A 135 11.68 38.97 -2.81
C THR A 135 11.33 37.63 -2.15
N LEU A 136 10.24 37.57 -1.38
CA LEU A 136 9.72 36.32 -0.83
C LEU A 136 9.15 35.47 -1.97
N ARG A 137 9.73 34.29 -2.15
CA ARG A 137 9.29 33.30 -3.17
C ARG A 137 8.38 32.22 -2.59
N ALA A 138 8.20 32.19 -1.27
CA ALA A 138 7.30 31.33 -0.54
C ALA A 138 6.63 32.12 0.60
N PRO A 139 5.42 31.74 1.04
CA PRO A 139 4.84 32.24 2.27
C PRO A 139 5.80 32.01 3.44
N LYS A 140 5.85 32.97 4.37
CA LYS A 140 6.64 32.90 5.60
C LYS A 140 5.69 33.19 6.75
N GLY A 141 5.76 32.46 7.86
CA GLY A 141 4.90 32.69 9.02
C GLY A 141 4.69 31.47 9.91
N ASP A 142 3.89 31.65 10.97
CA ASP A 142 3.53 30.58 11.90
C ASP A 142 2.92 29.38 11.15
N PRO A 143 3.26 28.13 11.54
CA PRO A 143 2.72 26.94 10.90
C PRO A 143 1.20 26.96 11.00
N ASN A 144 0.53 26.94 9.84
CA ASN A 144 -0.92 26.90 9.79
C ASN A 144 -1.35 25.51 10.28
N PHE A 145 -2.10 25.43 11.38
CA PHE A 145 -2.55 24.15 11.94
C PHE A 145 -3.99 23.84 11.48
N PRO A 146 -4.27 22.63 10.96
CA PRO A 146 -3.34 21.54 10.67
C PRO A 146 -2.42 21.86 9.48
N ALA A 147 -1.18 21.36 9.52
CA ALA A 147 -0.13 21.64 8.53
C ALA A 147 -0.60 21.32 7.10
N ALA A 148 -1.09 22.33 6.39
CA ALA A 148 -1.44 22.21 4.98
C ALA A 148 -0.17 21.95 4.16
N GLY A 149 -0.29 21.17 3.08
CA GLY A 149 0.80 20.99 2.12
C GLY A 149 1.25 22.32 1.55
N GLY A 150 2.55 22.60 1.60
CA GLY A 150 3.14 23.76 0.94
C GLY A 150 3.11 23.62 -0.58
N GLN A 151 3.21 24.74 -1.30
CA GLN A 151 3.27 24.77 -2.78
C GLN A 151 4.69 24.50 -3.33
N THR A 152 5.67 24.32 -2.45
CA THR A 152 7.09 24.18 -2.81
C THR A 152 7.55 22.72 -2.69
N LEU A 153 8.12 22.22 -3.79
CA LEU A 153 8.86 20.98 -3.84
C LEU A 153 10.31 21.22 -3.41
N VAL A 154 10.81 20.37 -2.51
CA VAL A 154 12.24 20.24 -2.25
C VAL A 154 12.75 19.00 -2.97
N ARG A 155 13.77 19.18 -3.81
CA ARG A 155 14.41 18.12 -4.57
C ARG A 155 15.87 17.99 -4.16
N TYR A 156 16.24 16.82 -3.67
CA TYR A 156 17.64 16.39 -3.56
C TYR A 156 17.98 15.52 -4.76
N PHE A 157 19.12 15.79 -5.41
CA PHE A 157 19.50 15.05 -6.60
C PHE A 157 21.00 15.07 -6.86
N VAL A 158 21.49 14.04 -7.54
CA VAL A 158 22.88 14.01 -8.05
C VAL A 158 22.94 14.66 -9.42
N GLY A 159 23.85 15.62 -9.59
CA GLY A 159 24.11 16.27 -10.86
C GLY A 159 25.56 16.71 -11.00
N LEU A 160 25.99 17.00 -12.22
CA LEU A 160 27.31 17.61 -12.45
C LEU A 160 27.34 19.00 -11.81
N ARG A 161 28.49 19.36 -11.22
CA ARG A 161 28.70 20.69 -10.64
C ARG A 161 28.48 21.81 -11.66
N ASP A 162 28.95 21.59 -12.88
CA ASP A 162 28.64 22.38 -14.06
C ASP A 162 28.07 21.44 -15.14
N PRO A 163 26.76 21.44 -15.37
CA PRO A 163 26.13 20.54 -16.35
C PRO A 163 26.52 20.87 -17.80
N PHE A 164 27.03 22.08 -18.08
CA PHE A 164 27.45 22.50 -19.43
C PHE A 164 28.92 22.20 -19.72
N ALA A 165 29.66 21.72 -18.72
CA ALA A 165 31.03 21.25 -18.88
C ALA A 165 31.07 19.72 -18.84
N THR A 166 32.05 19.11 -19.51
CA THR A 166 32.25 17.67 -19.43
C THR A 166 32.67 17.25 -18.03
N TYR A 167 32.31 16.02 -17.65
CA TYR A 167 32.76 15.41 -16.41
C TYR A 167 34.30 15.39 -16.37
N ASN A 168 34.89 15.94 -15.30
CA ASN A 168 36.34 15.96 -15.10
C ASN A 168 36.72 15.59 -13.66
N ASN A 169 37.38 14.44 -13.50
CA ASN A 169 37.89 13.93 -12.24
C ASN A 169 39.43 13.81 -12.29
N PRO A 170 40.16 14.82 -11.81
CA PRO A 170 41.62 14.84 -11.84
C PRO A 170 42.28 13.86 -10.86
N TYR A 171 41.50 13.21 -9.97
CA TYR A 171 42.01 12.46 -8.83
C TYR A 171 42.17 10.96 -9.10
N ASP A 172 41.19 10.34 -9.78
CA ASP A 172 41.20 8.89 -10.04
C ASP A 172 41.78 8.60 -11.44
N GLY A 173 41.26 9.28 -12.47
CA GLY A 173 41.62 9.03 -13.88
C GLY A 173 41.11 7.69 -14.43
N LEU A 174 40.04 7.14 -13.85
CA LEU A 174 39.49 5.83 -14.24
C LEU A 174 38.58 5.90 -15.46
N LEU A 175 37.66 6.87 -15.49
CA LEU A 175 36.71 7.09 -16.59
C LEU A 175 37.28 7.99 -17.69
N MET A 176 38.38 8.68 -17.42
CA MET A 176 39.02 9.60 -18.36
C MET A 176 40.52 9.66 -18.09
N GLN A 177 41.30 10.05 -19.09
CA GLN A 177 42.71 10.35 -18.88
C GLN A 177 42.86 11.55 -17.93
N ARG A 178 43.76 11.47 -16.95
CA ARG A 178 43.99 12.56 -16.00
C ARG A 178 44.37 13.84 -16.75
N ALA A 179 43.50 14.84 -16.66
CA ALA A 179 43.70 16.15 -17.26
C ALA A 179 43.89 17.21 -16.16
N GLY A 180 44.78 18.18 -16.38
CA GLY A 180 45.02 19.30 -15.46
C GLY A 180 43.94 20.38 -15.47
N GLY A 181 42.77 20.09 -16.03
CA GLY A 181 41.62 21.01 -16.10
C GLY A 181 40.93 21.20 -14.75
N ARG A 182 40.01 22.16 -14.69
CA ARG A 182 39.15 22.40 -13.52
C ARG A 182 38.29 21.16 -13.22
N ASP A 183 38.16 20.80 -11.95
CA ASP A 183 37.32 19.69 -11.50
C ASP A 183 35.84 19.93 -11.82
N ASN A 184 35.18 18.91 -12.36
CA ASN A 184 33.74 18.89 -12.59
C ASN A 184 33.19 17.51 -12.21
N LEU A 185 32.92 17.34 -10.91
CA LEU A 185 32.48 16.09 -10.30
C LEU A 185 30.95 16.07 -10.16
N PHE A 186 30.38 14.88 -9.96
CA PHE A 186 29.00 14.76 -9.53
C PHE A 186 28.86 15.13 -8.06
N VAL A 187 27.93 16.02 -7.76
CA VAL A 187 27.67 16.55 -6.42
C VAL A 187 26.20 16.37 -6.06
N LEU A 188 25.92 16.33 -4.75
CA LEU A 188 24.54 16.34 -4.27
C LEU A 188 24.04 17.79 -4.24
N LEU A 189 23.00 18.04 -5.01
CA LEU A 189 22.32 19.31 -5.13
C LEU A 189 21.00 19.26 -4.34
N ARG A 190 20.64 20.39 -3.74
CA ARG A 190 19.33 20.63 -3.14
C ARG A 190 18.70 21.82 -3.81
N ALA A 191 17.53 21.65 -4.40
CA ALA A 191 16.74 22.73 -4.98
C ALA A 191 15.40 22.83 -4.24
N GLU A 192 14.89 24.05 -4.14
CA GLU A 192 13.58 24.35 -3.54
C GLU A 192 12.82 25.23 -4.52
N VAL A 193 11.73 24.69 -5.07
CA VAL A 193 11.05 25.27 -6.21
C VAL A 193 9.54 25.15 -6.08
N PRO A 194 8.75 26.16 -6.50
CA PRO A 194 7.32 25.99 -6.67
C PRO A 194 7.05 25.06 -7.86
N VAL A 195 6.05 24.17 -7.74
CA VAL A 195 5.62 23.31 -8.87
C VAL A 195 4.63 24.05 -9.78
N TYR A 196 3.80 24.90 -9.17
CA TYR A 196 2.81 25.71 -9.85
C TYR A 196 3.07 27.19 -9.60
N GLU A 197 2.87 28.00 -10.61
CA GLU A 197 2.89 29.45 -10.54
C GLU A 197 1.52 30.03 -10.86
N TRP A 198 1.27 31.26 -10.40
CA TRP A 198 0.03 31.95 -10.71
C TRP A 198 0.14 32.67 -12.05
N ASP A 199 -0.68 32.28 -13.02
CA ASP A 199 -0.81 33.01 -14.27
C ASP A 199 -1.89 34.10 -14.16
N ALA A 200 -1.45 35.35 -14.28
CA ALA A 200 -2.32 36.52 -14.24
C ALA A 200 -3.23 36.63 -15.47
N ALA A 201 -2.86 36.05 -16.62
CA ALA A 201 -3.64 36.09 -17.85
C ALA A 201 -4.85 35.14 -17.80
N THR A 202 -4.65 33.91 -17.32
CA THR A 202 -5.72 32.92 -17.19
C THR A 202 -6.40 32.91 -15.82
N THR A 203 -5.87 33.66 -14.84
CA THR A 203 -6.36 33.73 -13.45
C THR A 203 -6.42 32.36 -12.76
N ARG A 204 -5.43 31.51 -13.01
CA ARG A 204 -5.32 30.15 -12.48
C ARG A 204 -3.88 29.82 -12.12
N TYR A 205 -3.71 28.78 -11.31
CA TYR A 205 -2.40 28.17 -11.11
C TYR A 205 -2.09 27.28 -12.31
N VAL A 206 -0.93 27.52 -12.92
CA VAL A 206 -0.39 26.76 -14.06
C VAL A 206 0.94 26.14 -13.64
N VAL A 207 1.41 25.13 -14.37
CA VAL A 207 2.72 24.52 -14.13
C VAL A 207 3.82 25.56 -14.32
N ASP A 208 4.82 25.59 -13.43
CA ASP A 208 6.02 26.42 -13.60
C ASP A 208 6.84 25.89 -14.80
N ALA A 209 6.58 26.45 -15.97
CA ALA A 209 7.21 26.08 -17.23
C ALA A 209 8.71 26.47 -17.29
N ASP A 210 9.21 27.30 -16.35
CA ASP A 210 10.64 27.59 -16.25
C ASP A 210 11.45 26.38 -15.77
N LEU A 211 10.80 25.42 -15.12
CA LEU A 211 11.44 24.30 -14.44
C LEU A 211 10.89 22.93 -14.84
N PHE A 212 9.59 22.83 -15.13
CA PHE A 212 8.92 21.56 -15.40
C PHE A 212 8.33 21.52 -16.81
N PHE A 213 8.34 20.33 -17.41
CA PHE A 213 7.58 20.09 -18.62
C PHE A 213 6.12 19.87 -18.27
N ASP A 214 5.24 20.57 -18.98
CA ASP A 214 3.80 20.34 -18.94
C ASP A 214 3.42 19.24 -19.94
N GLN A 215 2.78 18.16 -19.47
CA GLN A 215 2.63 16.92 -20.25
C GLN A 215 1.47 16.95 -21.25
N ASP A 216 0.47 17.80 -21.05
CA ASP A 216 -0.67 17.97 -21.96
C ASP A 216 -0.75 19.37 -22.57
N ASN A 217 0.09 20.31 -22.10
CA ASN A 217 0.16 21.69 -22.58
C ASN A 217 -1.23 22.37 -22.53
N ASP A 218 -2.02 22.00 -21.52
CA ASP A 218 -3.33 22.58 -21.25
C ASP A 218 -3.30 23.45 -19.97
N THR A 219 -4.40 24.15 -19.70
CA THR A 219 -4.51 25.05 -18.53
C THR A 219 -5.29 24.39 -17.37
N ASP A 220 -5.48 23.07 -17.45
CA ASP A 220 -6.27 22.27 -16.52
C ASP A 220 -5.34 21.33 -15.71
N PRO A 221 -5.13 21.61 -14.41
CA PRO A 221 -4.28 20.75 -13.57
C PRO A 221 -4.83 19.32 -13.37
N ALA A 222 -6.01 18.99 -13.90
CA ALA A 222 -6.67 17.70 -13.74
C ALA A 222 -6.42 16.69 -14.89
N THR A 223 -5.86 17.08 -16.03
CA THR A 223 -5.80 16.21 -17.22
C THR A 223 -4.46 15.52 -17.47
N ARG A 224 -3.32 16.12 -17.06
CA ARG A 224 -1.97 15.53 -16.83
C ARG A 224 -0.98 16.65 -16.44
N GLY A 225 -0.76 16.83 -15.14
CA GLY A 225 0.13 17.87 -14.58
C GLY A 225 1.64 17.70 -14.86
N PRO A 226 2.52 18.38 -14.07
CA PRO A 226 3.94 18.51 -14.40
C PRO A 226 4.69 17.18 -14.46
N LEU A 227 5.59 17.02 -15.44
CA LEU A 227 6.53 15.90 -15.51
C LEU A 227 7.60 16.04 -14.41
N LEU A 228 7.31 15.43 -13.27
CA LEU A 228 8.18 15.43 -12.10
C LEU A 228 9.23 14.31 -12.15
N ASP A 229 8.99 13.26 -12.93
CA ASP A 229 9.83 12.06 -13.03
C ASP A 229 10.68 12.03 -14.32
N ASP A 230 11.14 13.19 -14.78
CA ASP A 230 12.08 13.29 -15.91
C ASP A 230 13.49 12.84 -15.50
N LEU A 231 13.91 11.67 -16.01
CA LEU A 231 15.25 11.09 -15.81
C LEU A 231 16.38 12.00 -16.31
N ASN A 232 16.10 12.88 -17.27
CA ASN A 232 17.08 13.73 -17.94
C ASN A 232 16.86 15.22 -17.60
N PHE A 233 16.12 15.56 -16.53
CA PHE A 233 15.75 16.95 -16.25
C PHE A 233 16.97 17.90 -16.12
N PHE A 234 18.10 17.37 -15.63
CA PHE A 234 19.35 18.11 -15.41
C PHE A 234 20.43 17.83 -16.46
N VAL A 235 20.07 17.27 -17.61
CA VAL A 235 20.97 17.01 -18.74
C VAL A 235 20.71 18.02 -19.86
N PRO A 236 21.73 18.77 -20.35
CA PRO A 236 21.57 19.71 -21.46
C PRO A 236 21.25 19.03 -22.78
N ASP A 237 20.57 19.74 -23.67
CA ASP A 237 20.04 19.22 -24.94
C ASP A 237 21.15 18.74 -25.89
N GLY A 238 22.25 19.50 -25.98
CA GLY A 238 23.40 19.17 -26.83
C GLY A 238 24.14 17.87 -26.46
N THR A 239 23.77 17.25 -25.34
CA THR A 239 24.34 15.98 -24.84
C THR A 239 23.48 14.77 -25.21
N LEU A 240 22.25 14.99 -25.69
CA LEU A 240 21.26 13.96 -26.00
C LEU A 240 21.05 13.92 -27.53
N PRO A 241 21.63 12.95 -28.27
CA PRO A 241 21.20 12.75 -29.65
C PRO A 241 19.78 12.16 -29.66
N GLY A 242 18.77 13.03 -29.76
CA GLY A 242 17.42 12.65 -30.21
C GLY A 242 16.39 12.22 -29.16
N THR A 243 16.65 12.30 -27.84
CA THR A 243 15.63 11.93 -26.83
C THR A 243 14.46 12.92 -26.75
N TYR A 244 14.69 14.20 -27.03
CA TYR A 244 13.64 15.21 -27.26
C TYR A 244 13.57 15.62 -28.74
N GLY A 245 13.93 14.70 -29.65
CA GLY A 245 14.07 14.94 -31.08
C GLY A 245 12.74 15.11 -31.80
N GLY A 246 12.10 16.26 -31.58
CA GLY A 246 10.94 16.76 -32.31
C GLY A 246 10.57 18.16 -31.79
N PRO A 247 9.85 19.00 -32.55
CA PRO A 247 9.20 20.17 -31.98
C PRO A 247 8.18 19.63 -30.95
N VAL A 248 8.56 19.65 -29.67
CA VAL A 248 7.65 19.33 -28.58
C VAL A 248 6.55 20.38 -28.62
N PRO A 249 5.25 20.02 -28.66
CA PRO A 249 4.17 21.00 -28.70
C PRO A 249 4.33 22.02 -27.55
N GLY A 250 4.47 23.30 -27.88
CA GLY A 250 4.71 24.38 -26.90
C GLY A 250 6.12 24.97 -26.88
N TRP A 251 7.13 24.29 -27.47
CA TRP A 251 8.53 24.75 -27.46
C TRP A 251 8.81 25.99 -28.33
N ASP A 252 7.99 26.18 -29.37
CA ASP A 252 8.04 27.36 -30.26
C ASP A 252 7.13 28.50 -29.80
N SER A 253 6.48 28.36 -28.64
CA SER A 253 5.63 29.43 -28.08
C SER A 253 6.52 30.53 -27.49
N PRO A 254 6.30 31.82 -27.83
CA PRO A 254 7.04 32.92 -27.24
C PRO A 254 6.91 32.90 -25.71
N GLY A 255 8.03 32.72 -25.00
CA GLY A 255 8.08 32.75 -23.53
C GLY A 255 8.36 31.42 -22.82
N VAL A 256 8.38 30.28 -23.53
CA VAL A 256 8.74 28.98 -22.95
C VAL A 256 10.25 28.75 -23.06
N PRO A 257 10.98 28.42 -21.97
CA PRO A 257 12.42 28.20 -22.03
C PRO A 257 12.78 26.91 -22.76
N ASN A 258 13.88 26.96 -23.53
CA ASN A 258 14.46 25.74 -24.08
C ASN A 258 15.10 24.87 -22.97
N LYS A 259 15.40 23.60 -23.27
CA LYS A 259 15.93 22.65 -22.28
C LYS A 259 17.20 23.18 -21.58
N ASP A 260 18.12 23.78 -22.32
CA ASP A 260 19.33 24.38 -21.75
C ASP A 260 19.00 25.52 -20.78
N GLN A 261 18.00 26.34 -21.08
CA GLN A 261 17.54 27.40 -20.19
C GLN A 261 16.86 26.81 -18.94
N MET A 262 16.06 25.74 -19.06
CA MET A 262 15.51 25.03 -17.91
C MET A 262 16.62 24.45 -17.01
N VAL A 263 17.66 23.85 -17.58
CA VAL A 263 18.82 23.36 -16.82
C VAL A 263 19.54 24.51 -16.10
N ARG A 264 19.69 25.67 -16.74
CA ARG A 264 20.23 26.88 -16.08
C ARG A 264 19.32 27.37 -14.96
N ASN A 265 18.01 27.36 -15.16
CA ASN A 265 17.03 27.73 -14.15
C ASN A 265 17.16 26.79 -12.93
N TRP A 266 17.19 25.48 -13.14
CA TRP A 266 17.47 24.49 -12.09
C TRP A 266 18.80 24.72 -11.39
N LEU A 267 19.88 24.95 -12.14
CA LEU A 267 21.19 25.24 -11.57
C LEU A 267 21.19 26.51 -10.71
N SER A 268 20.42 27.53 -11.10
CA SER A 268 20.28 28.78 -10.33
C SER A 268 19.49 28.61 -9.03
N ARG A 269 18.57 27.64 -8.98
CA ARG A 269 17.76 27.31 -7.81
C ARG A 269 18.43 26.28 -6.89
N ALA A 270 19.40 25.53 -7.41
CA ALA A 270 20.07 24.46 -6.69
C ALA A 270 21.30 24.95 -5.90
N GLN A 271 21.45 24.43 -4.69
CA GLN A 271 22.63 24.61 -3.86
C GLN A 271 23.40 23.28 -3.75
N VAL A 272 24.72 23.33 -3.93
CA VAL A 272 25.59 22.19 -3.66
C VAL A 272 25.65 21.95 -2.15
N VAL A 273 25.27 20.75 -1.70
CA VAL A 273 25.28 20.40 -0.27
C VAL A 273 26.54 19.60 0.11
N THR A 274 27.21 18.99 -0.87
CA THR A 274 28.46 18.25 -0.72
C THR A 274 29.69 19.10 -1.06
N GLU A 275 29.80 20.32 -0.54
CA GLU A 275 30.84 21.32 -0.90
C GLU A 275 32.31 20.93 -0.66
N VAL A 276 32.58 19.74 -0.10
CA VAL A 276 33.96 19.30 0.09
C VAL A 276 34.57 19.01 -1.28
N SER A 277 35.66 19.70 -1.60
CA SER A 277 36.19 19.87 -2.96
C SER A 277 36.75 18.61 -3.64
N ARG A 278 36.42 17.39 -3.19
CA ARG A 278 37.04 16.14 -3.64
C ARG A 278 36.12 14.92 -3.66
N PHE A 279 34.80 15.11 -3.51
CA PHE A 279 33.86 14.00 -3.50
C PHE A 279 33.11 13.95 -4.82
N ASP A 280 33.18 12.79 -5.44
CA ASP A 280 32.34 12.44 -6.57
C ASP A 280 31.21 11.58 -6.05
N MET A 281 29.96 11.85 -6.43
CA MET A 281 28.79 11.08 -5.98
C MET A 281 28.56 9.80 -6.79
N ILE A 282 29.47 9.48 -7.71
CA ILE A 282 29.48 8.25 -8.50
C ILE A 282 30.80 7.51 -8.33
N MET A 283 30.75 6.19 -8.52
CA MET A 283 31.94 5.35 -8.54
C MET A 283 31.85 4.35 -9.70
N PRO A 284 32.84 4.32 -10.62
CA PRO A 284 32.91 3.27 -11.62
C PRO A 284 33.25 1.92 -10.98
N VAL A 285 32.61 0.85 -11.44
CA VAL A 285 32.92 -0.52 -11.02
C VAL A 285 34.30 -0.89 -11.60
N TYR A 286 35.24 -1.23 -10.73
CA TYR A 286 36.61 -1.54 -11.13
C TYR A 286 36.87 -3.05 -11.04
N ASP A 287 37.20 -3.67 -12.18
CA ASP A 287 37.58 -5.08 -12.24
C ASP A 287 39.06 -5.23 -11.83
N ARG A 288 39.29 -5.81 -10.65
CA ARG A 288 40.64 -6.02 -10.11
C ARG A 288 41.47 -7.01 -10.92
N ALA A 289 40.85 -7.98 -11.61
CA ALA A 289 41.56 -8.97 -12.41
C ALA A 289 42.07 -8.37 -13.72
N ARG A 290 41.24 -7.52 -14.36
CA ARG A 290 41.58 -6.87 -15.63
C ARG A 290 42.27 -5.52 -15.46
N ARG A 291 42.27 -4.95 -14.26
CA ARG A 291 42.80 -3.61 -13.93
C ARG A 291 42.19 -2.50 -14.80
N THR A 292 40.91 -2.64 -15.11
CA THR A 292 40.14 -1.70 -15.92
C THR A 292 38.77 -1.46 -15.31
N VAL A 293 38.13 -0.35 -15.65
CA VAL A 293 36.70 -0.13 -15.38
C VAL A 293 35.89 -1.19 -16.13
N ALA A 294 34.81 -1.66 -15.50
CA ALA A 294 33.85 -2.56 -16.12
C ALA A 294 32.92 -1.76 -17.04
N TYR A 295 32.82 -2.20 -18.29
CA TYR A 295 31.93 -1.62 -19.30
C TYR A 295 30.94 -2.68 -19.79
N ASN A 296 29.72 -2.25 -20.10
CA ASN A 296 28.76 -3.00 -20.88
C ASN A 296 28.69 -2.39 -22.29
N GLY A 297 29.42 -2.97 -23.24
CA GLY A 297 29.68 -2.30 -24.51
C GLY A 297 30.54 -1.04 -24.28
N ASN A 298 30.07 0.13 -24.72
CA ASN A 298 30.75 1.41 -24.49
C ASN A 298 30.37 2.08 -23.15
N VAL A 299 29.31 1.62 -22.49
CA VAL A 299 28.70 2.25 -21.32
C VAL A 299 29.38 1.78 -20.04
N PRO A 300 29.92 2.67 -19.18
CA PRO A 300 30.55 2.27 -17.93
C PRO A 300 29.51 1.83 -16.89
N GLN A 301 29.86 0.81 -16.10
CA GLN A 301 29.06 0.42 -14.93
C GLN A 301 29.38 1.33 -13.75
N LEU A 302 28.36 1.99 -13.20
CA LEU A 302 28.49 2.96 -12.11
C LEU A 302 27.71 2.52 -10.87
N VAL A 303 28.20 2.92 -9.70
CA VAL A 303 27.53 2.78 -8.41
C VAL A 303 27.31 4.18 -7.82
N PRO A 304 26.08 4.55 -7.43
CA PRO A 304 25.84 5.82 -6.76
C PRO A 304 26.37 5.76 -5.32
N LEU A 305 27.02 6.84 -4.90
CA LEU A 305 27.54 6.98 -3.54
C LEU A 305 26.56 7.67 -2.60
N VAL A 306 25.44 8.16 -3.11
CA VAL A 306 24.27 8.58 -2.32
C VAL A 306 23.06 7.76 -2.76
N ARG A 307 22.27 7.28 -1.80
CA ARG A 307 21.00 6.60 -2.07
C ARG A 307 19.92 7.06 -1.10
N PHE A 308 18.79 7.45 -1.67
CA PHE A 308 17.52 7.70 -1.00
C PHE A 308 16.61 6.53 -1.34
N GLN A 309 16.21 5.74 -0.35
CA GLN A 309 15.35 4.59 -0.61
C GLN A 309 14.28 4.45 0.47
N PRO A 310 13.03 4.10 0.09
CA PRO A 310 12.02 3.69 1.05
C PRO A 310 12.53 2.52 1.88
N THR A 311 12.06 2.43 3.12
CA THR A 311 12.40 1.28 3.97
C THR A 311 11.54 0.11 3.54
N ARG A 312 12.21 -0.97 3.11
CA ARG A 312 11.53 -2.22 2.82
C ARG A 312 11.16 -2.91 4.13
N ILE A 313 9.87 -3.05 4.36
CA ILE A 313 9.32 -3.85 5.44
C ILE A 313 8.98 -5.22 4.86
N SER A 314 9.46 -6.27 5.52
CA SER A 314 9.30 -7.65 5.06
C SER A 314 8.70 -8.50 6.16
N ASN A 315 7.69 -9.26 5.77
CA ASN A 315 6.93 -10.23 6.53
C ASN A 315 6.39 -9.65 7.83
N GLU A 316 5.86 -8.43 7.75
CA GLU A 316 5.23 -7.79 8.89
C GLU A 316 3.89 -8.47 9.18
N PRO A 317 3.69 -9.01 10.40
CA PRO A 317 2.40 -9.57 10.78
C PRO A 317 1.40 -8.42 10.96
N ALA A 318 0.42 -8.34 10.08
CA ALA A 318 -0.59 -7.29 10.18
C ALA A 318 -1.50 -7.56 11.40
N ALA A 319 -1.66 -6.55 12.25
CA ALA A 319 -2.49 -6.65 13.43
C ALA A 319 -3.98 -6.65 13.04
N GLY A 320 -4.65 -7.77 13.29
CA GLY A 320 -6.09 -7.90 13.10
C GLY A 320 -6.86 -7.06 14.11
N GLN A 321 -7.77 -6.22 13.62
CA GLN A 321 -8.74 -5.50 14.43
C GLN A 321 -10.10 -6.13 14.22
N LEU A 322 -10.73 -6.53 15.32
CA LEU A 322 -12.13 -6.94 15.32
C LEU A 322 -12.99 -5.67 15.34
N ALA A 323 -13.99 -5.61 14.47
CA ALA A 323 -15.10 -4.69 14.61
C ALA A 323 -15.96 -5.04 15.85
N VAL A 324 -15.44 -4.84 17.07
CA VAL A 324 -16.22 -4.95 18.30
C VAL A 324 -16.80 -3.58 18.61
N ARG A 325 -18.12 -3.39 18.43
CA ARG A 325 -18.79 -2.18 18.92
C ARG A 325 -19.35 -2.43 20.32
N THR A 326 -19.32 -1.39 21.14
CA THR A 326 -19.74 -1.47 22.55
C THR A 326 -21.24 -1.80 22.64
N GLY A 327 -21.59 -2.86 23.38
CA GLY A 327 -22.98 -3.35 23.51
C GLY A 327 -23.37 -4.50 22.55
N GLU A 328 -22.44 -4.96 21.71
CA GLU A 328 -22.67 -6.03 20.72
C GLU A 328 -22.10 -7.37 21.20
N GLU A 329 -22.58 -7.88 22.34
CA GLU A 329 -22.20 -9.22 22.80
C GLU A 329 -22.61 -10.26 21.76
N THR A 330 -21.64 -11.04 21.30
CA THR A 330 -21.81 -12.07 20.26
C THR A 330 -21.55 -13.43 20.88
N PHE A 331 -22.47 -14.37 20.67
CA PHE A 331 -22.24 -15.77 21.04
C PHE A 331 -21.04 -16.32 20.25
N ASN A 332 -20.11 -16.96 20.95
CA ASN A 332 -18.87 -17.49 20.40
C ASN A 332 -18.00 -16.42 19.71
N ALA A 333 -17.73 -15.31 20.42
CA ALA A 333 -16.84 -14.25 19.95
C ALA A 333 -15.41 -14.74 19.62
N ASP A 334 -14.99 -15.86 20.21
CA ASP A 334 -13.75 -16.59 19.94
C ASP A 334 -13.64 -17.12 18.51
N LYS A 335 -14.76 -17.20 17.76
CA LYS A 335 -14.80 -17.58 16.34
C LYS A 335 -14.81 -16.42 15.36
N VAL A 336 -14.93 -15.19 15.84
CA VAL A 336 -15.01 -14.03 14.94
C VAL A 336 -13.58 -13.67 14.51
N GLY A 337 -13.31 -13.71 13.21
CA GLY A 337 -12.06 -13.21 12.65
C GLY A 337 -12.04 -11.69 12.48
N PRO A 338 -10.85 -11.07 12.39
CA PRO A 338 -10.70 -9.63 12.16
C PRO A 338 -11.19 -9.22 10.76
N ASP A 339 -11.96 -8.14 10.66
CA ASP A 339 -12.45 -7.61 9.38
C ASP A 339 -11.46 -6.64 8.71
N VAL A 340 -10.51 -6.14 9.51
CA VAL A 340 -9.47 -5.19 9.10
C VAL A 340 -8.14 -5.62 9.69
N PHE A 341 -7.09 -5.56 8.88
CA PHE A 341 -5.71 -5.67 9.35
C PHE A 341 -5.00 -4.34 9.16
N ARG A 342 -4.15 -3.97 10.11
CA ARG A 342 -3.29 -2.78 10.03
C ARG A 342 -1.83 -3.19 10.17
N THR A 343 -0.97 -2.53 9.42
CA THR A 343 0.47 -2.53 9.64
C THR A 343 0.86 -1.35 10.52
N ASP A 344 2.09 -1.37 10.99
CA ASP A 344 2.74 -0.30 11.74
C ASP A 344 2.98 0.94 10.87
N TYR A 345 3.26 0.75 9.56
CA TYR A 345 3.51 1.84 8.61
C TYR A 345 2.55 1.80 7.41
N GLY A 346 2.15 2.96 6.91
CA GLY A 346 1.37 3.15 5.68
C GLY A 346 2.23 3.48 4.46
N ALA A 347 1.62 4.17 3.50
CA ALA A 347 2.21 4.59 2.23
C ALA A 347 2.99 3.47 1.50
N TRP A 348 2.30 2.36 1.28
CA TRP A 348 2.89 1.18 0.67
C TRP A 348 3.12 1.34 -0.83
N SER A 349 4.27 0.85 -1.28
CA SER A 349 4.58 0.56 -2.67
C SER A 349 5.08 -0.89 -2.78
N ASN A 350 5.05 -1.46 -3.98
CA ASN A 350 5.43 -2.86 -4.24
C ASN A 350 4.76 -3.88 -3.30
N LEU A 351 3.47 -3.68 -3.02
CA LEU A 351 2.71 -4.52 -2.10
C LEU A 351 2.77 -6.00 -2.49
N PHE A 352 3.25 -6.83 -1.57
CA PHE A 352 3.14 -8.27 -1.63
C PHE A 352 2.51 -8.78 -0.34
N LEU A 353 1.28 -9.28 -0.44
CA LEU A 353 0.51 -9.79 0.69
C LEU A 353 0.60 -11.31 0.73
N ARG A 354 0.75 -11.90 1.91
CA ARG A 354 0.62 -13.34 2.12
C ARG A 354 -0.47 -13.61 3.16
N ILE A 355 -1.44 -14.46 2.81
CA ILE A 355 -2.52 -14.89 3.71
C ILE A 355 -2.42 -16.39 3.89
N LEU A 356 -2.22 -16.83 5.12
CA LEU A 356 -2.18 -18.22 5.51
C LEU A 356 -3.54 -18.57 6.15
N PRO A 357 -4.43 -19.25 5.43
CA PRO A 357 -5.78 -19.53 5.92
C PRO A 357 -5.75 -20.59 7.03
N SER A 358 -6.60 -20.41 8.03
CA SER A 358 -6.99 -21.45 8.99
C SER A 358 -7.61 -22.64 8.26
N LEU A 359 -7.36 -23.83 8.76
CA LEU A 359 -7.74 -25.08 8.13
C LEU A 359 -9.24 -25.36 8.27
N GLU A 360 -9.91 -25.42 7.12
CA GLU A 360 -11.26 -25.95 7.04
C GLU A 360 -11.24 -27.43 7.46
N PRO A 361 -12.12 -27.88 8.38
CA PRO A 361 -12.15 -29.28 8.74
C PRO A 361 -12.53 -30.17 7.56
N ALA A 362 -11.82 -31.29 7.43
CA ALA A 362 -12.12 -32.29 6.40
C ALA A 362 -13.50 -32.94 6.59
N ALA A 363 -14.04 -32.92 7.82
CA ALA A 363 -15.32 -33.54 8.12
C ALA A 363 -16.00 -32.89 9.35
N TYR A 364 -17.33 -32.73 9.25
CA TYR A 364 -18.19 -32.12 10.26
C TYR A 364 -19.14 -33.15 10.87
N GLY A 365 -19.31 -33.18 12.20
CA GLY A 365 -20.15 -34.17 12.87
C GLY A 365 -19.79 -34.44 14.33
N ARG A 366 -20.48 -35.42 14.94
CA ARG A 366 -20.17 -35.93 16.30
C ARG A 366 -19.29 -37.19 16.32
N GLY A 367 -18.89 -37.71 15.16
CA GLY A 367 -18.07 -38.92 15.06
C GLY A 367 -16.59 -38.69 15.43
N PRO A 368 -15.79 -39.77 15.63
CA PRO A 368 -14.35 -39.66 15.84
C PRO A 368 -13.66 -38.88 14.71
N GLY A 369 -12.83 -37.89 15.06
CA GLY A 369 -12.11 -37.04 14.09
C GLY A 369 -12.97 -35.98 13.39
N GLN A 370 -14.25 -35.86 13.73
CA GLN A 370 -15.16 -34.84 13.20
C GLN A 370 -15.13 -33.58 14.05
N ARG A 371 -15.28 -32.41 13.44
CA ARG A 371 -15.45 -31.14 14.16
C ARG A 371 -16.91 -30.72 14.20
N LEU A 372 -17.30 -30.03 15.27
CA LEU A 372 -18.60 -29.38 15.33
C LEU A 372 -18.53 -28.04 14.61
N ALA A 373 -19.64 -27.61 14.02
CA ALA A 373 -19.74 -26.29 13.39
C ALA A 373 -19.40 -25.15 14.40
N GLY A 374 -19.60 -25.43 15.70
CA GLY A 374 -19.27 -24.58 16.83
C GLY A 374 -17.80 -24.62 17.31
N ASP A 375 -16.87 -25.26 16.62
CA ASP A 375 -15.44 -25.29 17.01
C ASP A 375 -14.60 -24.24 16.27
N VAL A 376 -13.62 -23.59 16.92
CA VAL A 376 -12.70 -22.63 16.28
C VAL A 376 -11.77 -23.34 15.31
N LYS A 377 -11.71 -22.93 14.03
CA LYS A 377 -10.86 -23.57 13.01
C LYS A 377 -9.39 -23.60 13.42
N ASN A 378 -8.67 -24.65 13.01
CA ASN A 378 -7.26 -24.80 13.40
C ASN A 378 -6.39 -23.81 12.63
N GLY A 379 -5.35 -23.28 13.26
CA GLY A 379 -4.37 -22.44 12.58
C GLY A 379 -3.60 -23.19 11.49
N TRP A 380 -3.02 -22.41 10.58
CA TRP A 380 -2.06 -22.89 9.60
C TRP A 380 -0.88 -23.56 10.34
N ALA A 381 -0.52 -24.79 9.96
CA ALA A 381 0.48 -25.66 10.62
C ALA A 381 0.10 -26.42 11.93
N SER A 382 -1.19 -26.63 12.28
CA SER A 382 -1.52 -27.57 13.37
C SER A 382 -1.38 -29.05 12.92
N SER A 383 -0.29 -29.70 13.34
CA SER A 383 -0.05 -31.17 13.38
C SER A 383 -0.85 -32.04 12.39
N GLY A 384 -0.29 -32.27 11.19
CA GLY A 384 -0.74 -33.35 10.29
C GLY A 384 -0.47 -33.17 8.79
N LEU A 385 -0.28 -31.94 8.30
CA LEU A 385 -0.30 -31.63 6.85
C LEU A 385 0.99 -30.99 6.27
N GLY A 386 2.04 -30.81 7.06
CA GLY A 386 3.36 -30.34 6.58
C GLY A 386 3.38 -28.88 6.08
N ALA A 387 4.57 -28.39 5.71
CA ALA A 387 4.83 -27.01 5.26
C ALA A 387 4.28 -26.67 3.85
N ASN A 388 3.47 -27.54 3.26
CA ASN A 388 3.00 -27.46 1.87
C ASN A 388 1.49 -27.22 1.78
N GLN A 389 0.91 -26.46 2.71
CA GLN A 389 -0.51 -26.13 2.69
C GLN A 389 -0.79 -24.99 1.70
N PRO A 390 -1.94 -24.99 1.00
CA PRO A 390 -2.31 -23.86 0.17
C PRO A 390 -2.44 -22.55 0.95
N TYR A 391 -2.11 -21.45 0.30
CA TYR A 391 -2.19 -20.10 0.85
C TYR A 391 -2.55 -19.09 -0.25
N LEU A 392 -2.86 -17.85 0.13
CA LEU A 392 -3.13 -16.79 -0.83
C LEU A 392 -1.99 -15.77 -0.85
N ILE A 393 -1.75 -15.18 -2.01
CA ILE A 393 -0.86 -14.05 -2.18
C ILE A 393 -1.56 -12.92 -2.91
N GLY A 394 -1.36 -11.68 -2.46
CA GLY A 394 -1.72 -10.47 -3.21
C GLY A 394 -0.47 -9.91 -3.85
N ARG A 395 -0.47 -9.67 -5.17
CA ARG A 395 0.69 -9.14 -5.89
C ARG A 395 0.30 -8.42 -7.18
N PRO A 396 1.18 -7.58 -7.75
CA PRO A 396 1.00 -7.04 -9.08
C PRO A 396 0.93 -8.13 -10.15
N ARG A 397 -0.05 -8.01 -11.04
CA ARG A 397 -0.15 -8.70 -12.33
C ARG A 397 0.75 -7.99 -13.33
N VAL A 398 1.11 -8.69 -14.41
CA VAL A 398 1.74 -8.08 -15.59
C VAL A 398 0.87 -6.90 -16.08
N GLY A 399 1.44 -5.69 -16.08
CA GLY A 399 0.74 -4.44 -16.41
C GLY A 399 0.12 -3.69 -15.22
N ASP A 400 0.79 -3.72 -14.06
CA ASP A 400 0.54 -2.89 -12.85
C ASP A 400 -0.80 -3.07 -12.11
N ASN A 401 -1.64 -4.02 -12.50
CA ASN A 401 -2.87 -4.33 -11.77
C ASN A 401 -2.61 -5.32 -10.63
N THR A 402 -2.87 -4.97 -9.38
CA THR A 402 -2.83 -5.92 -8.25
C THR A 402 -4.01 -6.90 -8.30
N SER A 403 -3.73 -8.18 -8.05
CA SER A 403 -4.71 -9.28 -7.90
C SER A 403 -4.32 -10.22 -6.78
N MET A 404 -5.27 -11.03 -6.33
CA MET A 404 -5.03 -12.14 -5.41
C MET A 404 -4.93 -13.47 -6.14
N TYR A 405 -4.03 -14.33 -5.66
CA TYR A 405 -3.75 -15.64 -6.21
C TYR A 405 -3.78 -16.70 -5.11
N TRP A 406 -4.42 -17.82 -5.39
CA TRP A 406 -4.33 -19.03 -4.59
C TRP A 406 -3.14 -19.87 -5.06
N ILE A 407 -2.28 -20.26 -4.12
CA ILE A 407 -1.05 -21.02 -4.34
C ILE A 407 -1.18 -22.38 -3.68
N ASP A 408 -0.97 -23.42 -4.48
CA ASP A 408 -0.66 -24.75 -3.96
C ASP A 408 0.85 -24.97 -4.07
N PRO A 409 1.59 -24.94 -2.94
CA PRO A 409 3.05 -25.07 -2.95
C PRO A 409 3.54 -26.45 -3.38
N THR A 410 2.66 -27.46 -3.50
CA THR A 410 3.03 -28.78 -4.01
C THR A 410 3.19 -28.80 -5.53
N VAL A 411 2.55 -27.87 -6.24
CA VAL A 411 2.50 -27.85 -7.72
C VAL A 411 2.94 -26.51 -8.32
N THR A 412 2.86 -25.41 -7.58
CA THR A 412 3.15 -24.07 -8.07
C THR A 412 3.98 -23.27 -7.06
N ASN A 413 4.76 -22.32 -7.53
CA ASN A 413 5.48 -21.36 -6.69
C ASN A 413 4.73 -20.02 -6.64
N GLU A 414 5.25 -19.08 -5.86
CA GLU A 414 4.70 -17.72 -5.73
C GLU A 414 4.72 -16.90 -7.02
N ALA A 415 5.47 -17.34 -8.05
CA ALA A 415 5.42 -16.74 -9.37
C ALA A 415 4.19 -17.20 -10.18
N GLY A 416 3.65 -18.40 -9.88
CA GLY A 416 2.45 -18.97 -10.49
C GLY A 416 1.18 -18.78 -9.65
N GLY A 417 0.28 -19.75 -9.70
CA GLY A 417 -0.98 -19.73 -8.94
C GLY A 417 -2.22 -19.42 -9.75
N VAL A 418 -3.37 -19.61 -9.11
CA VAL A 418 -4.69 -19.39 -9.71
C VAL A 418 -5.22 -18.04 -9.24
N GLU A 419 -5.49 -17.12 -10.16
CA GLU A 419 -6.07 -15.81 -9.80
C GLU A 419 -7.49 -15.99 -9.25
N VAL A 420 -7.79 -15.42 -8.08
CA VAL A 420 -9.10 -15.56 -7.41
C VAL A 420 -9.85 -14.25 -7.22
N PHE A 421 -9.17 -13.11 -7.20
CA PHE A 421 -9.81 -11.80 -7.01
C PHE A 421 -9.02 -10.68 -7.70
N ASP A 422 -9.68 -9.88 -8.53
CA ASP A 422 -9.08 -8.69 -9.16
C ASP A 422 -9.22 -7.48 -8.22
N VAL A 423 -8.18 -7.22 -7.43
CA VAL A 423 -8.16 -6.14 -6.43
C VAL A 423 -8.25 -4.78 -7.11
N THR A 424 -7.57 -4.60 -8.24
CA THR A 424 -7.54 -3.32 -8.95
C THR A 424 -8.91 -2.96 -9.50
N GLN A 425 -9.60 -3.95 -10.07
CA GLN A 425 -10.96 -3.77 -10.54
C GLN A 425 -11.91 -3.47 -9.38
N TYR A 426 -11.80 -4.19 -8.27
CA TYR A 426 -12.61 -3.93 -7.08
C TYR A 426 -12.46 -2.47 -6.61
N LEU A 427 -11.23 -2.01 -6.40
CA LEU A 427 -10.95 -0.65 -5.92
C LEU A 427 -11.46 0.43 -6.88
N ARG A 428 -11.34 0.20 -8.19
CA ARG A 428 -11.87 1.10 -9.22
C ARG A 428 -13.39 1.17 -9.20
N ASP A 429 -14.05 0.02 -9.21
CA ASP A 429 -15.51 -0.08 -9.29
C ASP A 429 -16.15 0.46 -8.01
N ALA A 430 -15.60 0.09 -6.84
CA ALA A 430 -16.04 0.61 -5.54
C ALA A 430 -15.84 2.13 -5.42
N GLY A 431 -14.67 2.64 -5.82
CA GLY A 431 -14.37 4.08 -5.81
C GLY A 431 -15.23 4.90 -6.78
N SER A 432 -15.68 4.28 -7.88
CA SER A 432 -16.52 4.92 -8.91
C SER A 432 -18.02 4.74 -8.64
N GLY A 433 -18.41 4.04 -7.57
CA GLY A 433 -19.82 3.74 -7.25
C GLY A 433 -20.49 2.81 -8.28
N VAL A 434 -19.72 1.97 -8.97
CA VAL A 434 -20.22 1.04 -9.97
C VAL A 434 -20.98 -0.10 -9.27
N PRO A 435 -22.14 -0.51 -9.81
CA PRO A 435 -22.89 -1.64 -9.28
C PRO A 435 -22.10 -2.95 -9.23
N TYR A 436 -22.25 -3.64 -8.10
CA TYR A 436 -21.72 -4.99 -7.87
C TYR A 436 -20.19 -5.11 -7.96
N ALA A 437 -19.46 -4.15 -7.39
CA ALA A 437 -17.99 -4.09 -7.43
C ALA A 437 -17.32 -5.43 -7.00
N PHE A 438 -17.83 -6.07 -5.95
CA PHE A 438 -17.31 -7.36 -5.49
C PHE A 438 -17.56 -8.47 -6.51
N SER A 439 -18.80 -8.65 -6.99
CA SER A 439 -19.12 -9.66 -8.01
C SER A 439 -18.31 -9.45 -9.30
N ARG A 440 -18.07 -8.19 -9.69
CA ARG A 440 -17.28 -7.84 -10.88
C ARG A 440 -15.82 -8.26 -10.74
N ALA A 441 -15.20 -7.99 -9.59
CA ALA A 441 -13.83 -8.41 -9.31
C ALA A 441 -13.67 -9.94 -9.26
N VAL A 442 -14.63 -10.65 -8.67
CA VAL A 442 -14.70 -12.12 -8.69
C VAL A 442 -14.86 -12.67 -10.11
N ALA A 443 -15.80 -12.11 -10.87
CA ALA A 443 -16.07 -12.55 -12.24
C ALA A 443 -14.89 -12.31 -13.18
N ALA A 444 -14.17 -11.20 -13.02
CA ALA A 444 -12.99 -10.88 -13.82
C ALA A 444 -11.83 -11.86 -13.56
N ALA A 445 -11.56 -12.18 -12.29
CA ALA A 445 -10.59 -13.21 -11.94
C ALA A 445 -11.03 -14.58 -12.47
N ASN A 446 -12.30 -14.95 -12.27
CA ASN A 446 -12.84 -16.22 -12.76
C ASN A 446 -12.81 -16.34 -14.29
N GLY A 447 -13.04 -15.26 -15.03
CA GLY A 447 -12.93 -15.24 -16.49
C GLY A 447 -11.53 -15.55 -17.00
N ARG A 448 -10.49 -15.32 -16.17
CA ARG A 448 -9.08 -15.59 -16.49
C ARG A 448 -8.60 -16.95 -15.98
N SER A 449 -9.12 -17.43 -14.86
CA SER A 449 -8.58 -18.62 -14.17
C SER A 449 -9.56 -19.80 -14.04
N GLY A 450 -10.87 -19.59 -14.21
CA GLY A 450 -11.91 -20.59 -14.01
C GLY A 450 -12.04 -21.12 -12.57
N TRP A 451 -11.51 -20.39 -11.58
CA TRP A 451 -11.35 -20.87 -10.22
C TRP A 451 -12.65 -21.22 -9.49
N LEU A 452 -13.79 -20.62 -9.86
CA LEU A 452 -15.09 -20.94 -9.26
C LEU A 452 -15.52 -22.40 -9.54
N GLY A 453 -14.96 -23.03 -10.58
CA GLY A 453 -15.17 -24.45 -10.87
C GLY A 453 -14.39 -25.40 -9.95
N ASN A 454 -13.48 -24.88 -9.12
CA ASN A 454 -12.65 -25.69 -8.22
C ASN A 454 -13.11 -25.53 -6.75
N PRO A 455 -13.76 -26.54 -6.15
CA PRO A 455 -14.31 -26.44 -4.80
C PRO A 455 -13.24 -26.24 -3.71
N ALA A 456 -11.99 -26.67 -3.93
CA ALA A 456 -10.91 -26.44 -2.98
C ALA A 456 -10.52 -24.96 -2.91
N ILE A 457 -10.46 -24.28 -4.06
CA ILE A 457 -10.13 -22.85 -4.14
C ILE A 457 -11.29 -22.01 -3.59
N VAL A 458 -12.54 -22.37 -3.91
CA VAL A 458 -13.75 -21.72 -3.36
C VAL A 458 -13.82 -21.81 -1.84
N ARG A 459 -13.39 -22.94 -1.27
CA ARG A 459 -13.31 -23.13 0.18
C ARG A 459 -12.24 -22.27 0.83
N ASP A 460 -11.09 -22.10 0.20
CA ASP A 460 -9.94 -21.38 0.78
C ASP A 460 -9.93 -19.88 0.40
N PHE A 461 -10.98 -19.40 -0.26
CA PHE A 461 -11.07 -18.04 -0.77
C PHE A 461 -11.16 -16.99 0.35
N ILE A 462 -10.23 -16.02 0.31
CA ILE A 462 -10.20 -14.84 1.19
C ILE A 462 -9.87 -13.62 0.33
N PRO A 463 -10.85 -12.84 -0.12
CA PRO A 463 -10.61 -11.58 -0.82
C PRO A 463 -10.22 -10.48 0.17
N VAL A 464 -9.35 -9.58 -0.28
CA VAL A 464 -8.98 -8.38 0.46
C VAL A 464 -8.92 -7.15 -0.44
N ALA A 465 -9.13 -5.99 0.17
CA ALA A 465 -8.96 -4.68 -0.41
C ALA A 465 -7.87 -3.94 0.38
N PRO A 466 -6.61 -3.94 -0.10
CA PRO A 466 -5.56 -3.13 0.49
C PRO A 466 -5.84 -1.65 0.22
N ASP A 467 -5.56 -0.84 1.24
CA ASP A 467 -5.45 0.60 1.19
C ASP A 467 -3.98 0.95 1.49
N PRO A 468 -3.15 1.03 0.43
CA PRO A 468 -1.73 1.37 0.54
C PRO A 468 -1.48 2.68 1.26
N ARG A 469 -2.39 3.65 1.18
CA ARG A 469 -2.21 4.98 1.78
C ARG A 469 -2.29 4.90 3.30
N GLY A 470 -3.31 4.20 3.80
CA GLY A 470 -3.61 4.10 5.23
C GLY A 470 -2.94 2.95 5.97
N GLY A 471 -2.12 2.13 5.31
CA GLY A 471 -1.51 0.95 5.93
C GLY A 471 -2.54 -0.10 6.36
N ARG A 472 -3.63 -0.24 5.60
CA ARG A 472 -4.80 -1.03 6.00
C ARG A 472 -5.12 -2.08 4.94
N VAL A 473 -5.47 -3.28 5.39
CA VAL A 473 -6.09 -4.31 4.55
C VAL A 473 -7.51 -4.54 5.04
N THR A 474 -8.50 -4.28 4.20
CA THR A 474 -9.91 -4.56 4.53
C THR A 474 -10.32 -5.91 3.95
N ALA A 475 -10.84 -6.80 4.77
CA ALA A 475 -11.30 -8.13 4.37
C ALA A 475 -12.83 -8.28 4.46
N SER A 476 -13.55 -7.15 4.51
CA SER A 476 -15.01 -7.10 4.54
C SER A 476 -15.60 -6.27 3.42
N PHE A 477 -16.77 -6.68 2.94
CA PHE A 477 -17.46 -6.14 1.77
C PHE A 477 -18.95 -5.95 2.07
N ASP A 478 -19.61 -4.98 1.45
CA ASP A 478 -21.06 -4.78 1.63
C ASP A 478 -21.84 -5.82 0.81
N VAL A 479 -22.89 -6.43 1.39
CA VAL A 479 -23.75 -7.40 0.69
C VAL A 479 -24.34 -6.84 -0.61
N ARG A 480 -24.51 -5.51 -0.70
CA ARG A 480 -25.02 -4.84 -1.91
C ARG A 480 -24.02 -4.83 -3.07
N GLU A 481 -22.75 -5.13 -2.81
CA GLU A 481 -21.71 -5.29 -3.83
C GLU A 481 -21.77 -6.68 -4.51
N MET A 482 -22.61 -7.59 -4.00
CA MET A 482 -22.95 -8.87 -4.62
C MET A 482 -24.20 -8.72 -5.49
N GLY A 483 -24.15 -9.32 -6.68
CA GLY A 483 -25.28 -9.43 -7.60
C GLY A 483 -24.88 -10.00 -8.95
N ASP A 484 -25.85 -10.07 -9.86
CA ASP A 484 -25.66 -10.53 -11.23
C ASP A 484 -25.16 -9.37 -12.11
N ILE A 485 -23.91 -9.47 -12.56
CA ILE A 485 -23.26 -8.44 -13.40
C ILE A 485 -23.78 -8.41 -14.84
N THR A 486 -24.52 -9.44 -15.26
CA THR A 486 -25.10 -9.59 -16.59
C THR A 486 -26.58 -9.20 -16.65
N ALA A 487 -27.27 -9.27 -15.51
CA ALA A 487 -28.65 -8.80 -15.37
C ALA A 487 -28.70 -7.27 -15.22
N GLY A 488 -29.86 -6.69 -15.52
CA GLY A 488 -30.12 -5.27 -15.25
C GLY A 488 -30.03 -4.97 -13.75
N VAL A 489 -29.34 -3.90 -13.39
CA VAL A 489 -29.17 -3.47 -12.00
C VAL A 489 -30.54 -3.05 -11.42
N PRO A 490 -30.96 -3.57 -10.24
CA PRO A 490 -32.16 -3.12 -9.54
C PRO A 490 -32.09 -1.60 -9.32
N THR A 491 -33.17 -0.89 -9.63
CA THR A 491 -33.26 0.56 -9.39
C THR A 491 -34.11 0.82 -8.15
N PRO A 492 -33.59 1.56 -7.14
CA PRO A 492 -32.23 2.09 -7.02
C PRO A 492 -31.19 1.02 -6.61
N PHE A 493 -29.95 1.17 -7.10
CA PHE A 493 -28.84 0.21 -6.94
C PHE A 493 -28.58 -0.23 -5.48
N ASN A 494 -28.80 0.68 -4.52
CA ASN A 494 -28.63 0.41 -3.08
C ASN A 494 -29.70 -0.52 -2.47
N SER A 495 -30.55 -1.14 -3.29
CA SER A 495 -31.65 -2.01 -2.85
C SER A 495 -31.36 -3.50 -2.98
N ASN A 496 -30.22 -3.92 -3.56
CA ASN A 496 -29.89 -5.34 -3.70
C ASN A 496 -29.42 -5.93 -2.37
N MET A 497 -30.37 -6.29 -1.50
CA MET A 497 -30.11 -6.89 -0.20
C MET A 497 -31.10 -8.02 0.07
N PRO A 498 -30.71 -9.07 0.80
CA PRO A 498 -31.62 -10.16 1.14
C PRO A 498 -32.93 -9.65 1.75
N PHE A 499 -34.04 -10.18 1.26
CA PHE A 499 -35.37 -9.79 1.73
C PHE A 499 -36.29 -10.99 1.92
N GLY A 500 -37.33 -10.81 2.74
CA GLY A 500 -38.39 -11.79 2.96
C GLY A 500 -39.75 -11.11 3.12
N PRO A 501 -40.75 -11.45 2.28
CA PRO A 501 -42.10 -10.90 2.44
C PRO A 501 -42.75 -11.43 3.72
N THR A 502 -43.34 -10.56 4.54
CA THR A 502 -44.00 -10.98 5.78
C THR A 502 -45.33 -11.68 5.52
N GLY A 503 -46.07 -11.17 4.54
CA GLY A 503 -47.38 -11.69 4.13
C GLY A 503 -48.57 -11.11 4.90
N ALA A 504 -49.72 -11.74 4.74
CA ALA A 504 -50.91 -11.37 5.50
C ALA A 504 -50.67 -11.52 7.01
N ALA A 505 -51.17 -10.57 7.80
CA ALA A 505 -51.02 -10.57 9.26
C ALA A 505 -52.04 -11.51 9.93
N LEU A 506 -51.93 -12.81 9.65
CA LEU A 506 -52.81 -13.86 10.15
C LEU A 506 -52.12 -14.70 11.23
N THR A 507 -52.90 -15.16 12.21
CA THR A 507 -52.44 -16.08 13.26
C THR A 507 -52.62 -17.54 12.83
N PRO A 508 -51.91 -18.50 13.46
CA PRO A 508 -52.10 -19.92 13.16
C PRO A 508 -53.55 -20.42 13.36
N ASP A 509 -54.27 -19.81 14.31
CA ASP A 509 -55.66 -20.18 14.64
C ASP A 509 -56.65 -19.69 13.57
N THR A 510 -56.32 -18.59 12.88
CA THR A 510 -57.13 -18.02 11.78
C THR A 510 -56.80 -18.59 10.42
N GLU A 511 -55.55 -19.04 10.23
CA GLU A 511 -55.04 -19.52 8.95
C GLU A 511 -54.74 -21.02 9.02
N VAL A 512 -55.82 -21.83 8.92
CA VAL A 512 -55.75 -23.29 9.00
C VAL A 512 -55.44 -23.87 7.62
N PHE A 513 -54.18 -24.25 7.38
CA PHE A 513 -53.73 -24.85 6.11
C PHE A 513 -53.54 -26.36 6.16
N GLY A 514 -53.84 -27.02 5.04
CA GLY A 514 -53.47 -28.41 4.71
C GLY A 514 -52.37 -28.53 3.64
N GLY A 515 -51.43 -27.59 3.57
CA GLY A 515 -50.34 -27.56 2.57
C GLY A 515 -48.99 -28.09 3.09
N THR A 516 -47.97 -28.19 2.24
CA THR A 516 -46.60 -28.62 2.61
C THR A 516 -45.76 -27.44 3.11
N TRP A 517 -45.00 -27.62 4.19
CA TRP A 517 -44.01 -26.63 4.64
C TRP A 517 -42.86 -26.52 3.62
N ASP A 518 -42.53 -25.29 3.20
CA ASP A 518 -41.41 -24.99 2.30
C ASP A 518 -40.57 -23.86 2.91
N ALA A 519 -39.26 -24.10 3.03
CA ALA A 519 -38.31 -23.13 3.54
C ALA A 519 -37.84 -22.12 2.50
N THR A 520 -37.86 -22.51 1.23
CA THR A 520 -37.23 -21.79 0.11
C THR A 520 -38.15 -20.80 -0.58
N GLY A 521 -39.47 -20.91 -0.35
CA GLY A 521 -40.48 -20.01 -0.89
C GLY A 521 -41.53 -19.56 0.14
N GLY A 522 -42.28 -18.52 -0.19
CA GLY A 522 -43.46 -18.09 0.57
C GLY A 522 -43.25 -16.98 1.60
N GLN A 523 -44.37 -16.55 2.20
CA GLN A 523 -44.43 -15.44 3.14
C GLN A 523 -44.09 -15.89 4.57
N ILE A 524 -43.38 -15.07 5.35
CA ILE A 524 -42.89 -15.43 6.70
C ILE A 524 -44.04 -15.87 7.63
N ASN A 525 -45.16 -15.15 7.65
CA ASN A 525 -46.30 -15.51 8.50
C ASN A 525 -46.93 -16.84 8.08
N THR A 526 -47.17 -17.02 6.78
CA THR A 526 -47.75 -18.27 6.24
C THR A 526 -46.88 -19.47 6.60
N ARG A 527 -45.55 -19.38 6.43
CA ARG A 527 -44.61 -20.45 6.79
C ARG A 527 -44.66 -20.79 8.27
N PHE A 528 -44.71 -19.79 9.13
CA PHE A 528 -44.84 -19.98 10.57
C PHE A 528 -46.17 -20.62 10.95
N ASN A 529 -47.28 -20.20 10.35
CA ASN A 529 -48.61 -20.72 10.63
C ASN A 529 -48.73 -22.21 10.21
N VAL A 530 -48.20 -22.56 9.03
CA VAL A 530 -48.10 -23.97 8.58
C VAL A 530 -47.26 -24.78 9.56
N LEU A 531 -46.06 -24.27 9.92
CA LEU A 531 -45.17 -24.95 10.87
C LEU A 531 -45.82 -25.18 12.24
N TRP A 532 -46.52 -24.18 12.75
CA TRP A 532 -47.19 -24.23 14.05
C TRP A 532 -48.32 -25.27 14.09
N ASN A 533 -49.10 -25.35 13.01
CA ASN A 533 -50.24 -26.24 12.88
C ASN A 533 -49.82 -27.68 12.56
N GLN A 534 -48.73 -27.87 11.83
CA GLN A 534 -48.27 -29.19 11.34
C GLN A 534 -47.04 -29.74 12.06
N TRP A 535 -46.64 -29.16 13.20
CA TRP A 535 -45.43 -29.52 13.94
C TRP A 535 -45.23 -31.03 14.10
N ASN A 536 -46.25 -31.74 14.59
CA ASN A 536 -46.20 -33.18 14.86
C ASN A 536 -46.23 -34.06 13.59
N THR A 537 -46.65 -33.50 12.45
CA THR A 537 -46.79 -34.23 11.18
C THR A 537 -45.58 -34.07 10.26
N LEU A 538 -44.65 -33.15 10.57
CA LEU A 538 -43.44 -32.88 9.78
C LEU A 538 -42.27 -33.83 10.08
N GLY A 539 -42.51 -34.96 10.76
CA GLY A 539 -41.47 -35.94 11.09
C GLY A 539 -40.48 -35.46 12.15
N LEU A 540 -40.81 -34.39 12.88
CA LEU A 540 -40.05 -33.91 14.03
C LEU A 540 -40.53 -34.69 15.27
N PRO A 541 -39.63 -35.25 16.10
CA PRO A 541 -40.01 -35.92 17.35
C PRO A 541 -40.69 -34.91 18.29
N GLY A 542 -41.28 -35.38 19.41
CA GLY A 542 -42.10 -34.63 20.37
C GLY A 542 -41.44 -33.45 21.11
N LEU A 543 -40.59 -32.70 20.43
CA LEU A 543 -40.04 -31.41 20.82
C LEU A 543 -41.18 -30.40 21.02
N PRO A 544 -41.08 -29.54 22.04
CA PRO A 544 -42.05 -28.47 22.28
C PRO A 544 -42.05 -27.47 21.11
N ARG A 545 -43.18 -27.35 20.40
CA ARG A 545 -43.28 -26.49 19.20
C ARG A 545 -42.99 -25.02 19.52
N GLU A 546 -43.36 -24.56 20.72
CA GLU A 546 -43.11 -23.20 21.20
C GLU A 546 -41.61 -22.82 21.20
N ASP A 547 -40.73 -23.79 21.39
CA ASP A 547 -39.28 -23.56 21.47
C ASP A 547 -38.63 -23.50 20.09
N TYR A 548 -39.20 -24.16 19.08
CA TYR A 548 -38.55 -24.36 17.78
C TYR A 548 -39.32 -23.79 16.58
N ALA A 549 -40.64 -23.61 16.67
CA ALA A 549 -41.41 -22.94 15.63
C ALA A 549 -41.18 -21.44 15.73
N LYS A 550 -40.37 -20.88 14.82
CA LYS A 550 -40.00 -19.46 14.80
C LYS A 550 -40.34 -18.79 13.46
N ARG A 551 -40.60 -17.49 13.50
CA ARG A 551 -40.52 -16.61 12.34
C ARG A 551 -39.07 -16.22 12.15
N PHE A 552 -38.49 -16.58 11.02
CA PHE A 552 -37.09 -16.29 10.74
C PHE A 552 -36.86 -15.99 9.26
N LEU A 553 -35.72 -15.37 8.99
CA LEU A 553 -35.14 -15.23 7.68
C LEU A 553 -33.77 -15.92 7.71
N ASP A 554 -33.56 -16.91 6.85
CA ASP A 554 -32.26 -17.55 6.69
C ASP A 554 -31.49 -16.83 5.58
N LEU A 555 -30.52 -16.00 5.96
CA LEU A 555 -29.72 -15.22 5.02
C LEU A 555 -28.84 -16.08 4.11
N ARG A 556 -28.69 -17.37 4.42
CA ARG A 556 -28.00 -18.33 3.55
C ARG A 556 -28.85 -18.73 2.35
N LEU A 557 -30.17 -18.63 2.45
CA LEU A 557 -31.13 -19.05 1.41
C LEU A 557 -31.94 -17.89 0.84
N ALA A 558 -32.03 -16.79 1.58
CA ALA A 558 -32.70 -15.58 1.11
C ALA A 558 -32.01 -15.06 -0.15
N THR A 559 -32.76 -15.00 -1.25
CA THR A 559 -32.30 -14.42 -2.50
C THR A 559 -32.36 -12.91 -2.45
N MET A 560 -31.47 -12.28 -3.21
CA MET A 560 -31.52 -10.84 -3.45
C MET A 560 -32.61 -10.52 -4.50
N PRO A 561 -33.07 -9.26 -4.61
CA PRO A 561 -34.07 -8.86 -5.59
C PRO A 561 -33.73 -9.20 -7.05
N ASP A 562 -32.45 -9.26 -7.41
CA ASP A 562 -31.98 -9.69 -8.73
C ASP A 562 -31.97 -11.23 -8.93
N GLY A 563 -32.41 -12.00 -7.93
CA GLY A 563 -32.44 -13.46 -7.95
C GLY A 563 -31.11 -14.12 -7.56
N THR A 564 -30.06 -13.35 -7.29
CA THR A 564 -28.78 -13.91 -6.86
C THR A 564 -28.83 -14.43 -5.43
N VAL A 565 -27.98 -15.42 -5.16
CA VAL A 565 -27.78 -15.96 -3.81
C VAL A 565 -26.77 -15.12 -3.04
N GLY A 566 -26.96 -15.03 -1.73
CA GLY A 566 -26.00 -14.37 -0.85
C GLY A 566 -24.67 -15.11 -0.73
N PRO A 567 -23.61 -14.44 -0.24
CA PRO A 567 -22.29 -15.06 -0.06
C PRO A 567 -22.29 -16.20 0.96
N LEU A 568 -23.31 -16.27 1.83
CA LEU A 568 -23.47 -17.28 2.88
C LEU A 568 -24.13 -18.59 2.40
N HIS A 569 -24.48 -18.70 1.12
CA HIS A 569 -25.22 -19.88 0.63
C HIS A 569 -24.37 -21.16 0.75
N PRO A 570 -24.89 -22.26 1.33
CA PRO A 570 -24.05 -23.41 1.70
C PRO A 570 -23.36 -24.11 0.53
N THR A 571 -23.99 -24.10 -0.66
CA THR A 571 -23.50 -24.80 -1.86
C THR A 571 -23.16 -23.88 -3.04
N LEU A 572 -23.54 -22.60 -2.96
CA LEU A 572 -23.42 -21.64 -4.08
C LEU A 572 -22.72 -20.34 -3.65
N GLY A 573 -22.55 -20.13 -2.35
CA GLY A 573 -21.77 -19.04 -1.79
C GLY A 573 -20.33 -19.49 -1.55
N PHE A 574 -19.69 -18.88 -0.56
CA PHE A 574 -18.30 -19.15 -0.25
C PHE A 574 -18.16 -19.80 1.13
N GLY A 575 -17.27 -20.80 1.24
CA GLY A 575 -17.17 -21.63 2.45
C GLY A 575 -16.79 -20.86 3.72
N ARG A 576 -16.03 -19.76 3.59
CA ARG A 576 -15.56 -18.94 4.72
C ARG A 576 -16.38 -17.68 4.95
N ALA A 577 -17.42 -17.43 4.14
CA ALA A 577 -18.19 -16.21 4.27
C ALA A 577 -18.94 -16.18 5.62
N ALA A 578 -18.74 -15.10 6.36
CA ALA A 578 -19.40 -14.82 7.62
C ALA A 578 -19.88 -13.37 7.65
N ILE A 579 -20.85 -13.07 8.51
CA ILE A 579 -21.35 -11.70 8.69
C ILE A 579 -20.42 -10.97 9.66
N VAL A 580 -20.00 -9.75 9.32
CA VAL A 580 -19.26 -8.88 10.24
C VAL A 580 -20.20 -8.50 11.40
N PRO A 581 -19.88 -8.84 12.65
CA PRO A 581 -20.74 -8.51 13.79
C PRO A 581 -21.06 -7.02 13.86
N GLY A 582 -22.32 -6.68 14.13
CA GLY A 582 -22.81 -5.30 14.26
C GLY A 582 -22.92 -4.50 12.97
N SER A 583 -22.56 -5.08 11.83
CA SER A 583 -22.69 -4.42 10.52
C SER A 583 -24.13 -4.42 9.99
N GLU A 584 -25.00 -5.24 10.56
CA GLU A 584 -26.33 -5.47 10.03
C GLU A 584 -27.32 -4.34 10.33
N ILE A 585 -28.19 -4.10 9.36
CA ILE A 585 -29.32 -3.18 9.44
C ILE A 585 -30.54 -3.96 8.97
N VAL A 586 -31.47 -4.17 9.90
CA VAL A 586 -32.73 -4.86 9.66
C VAL A 586 -33.85 -3.83 9.62
N ILE A 587 -34.59 -3.78 8.51
CA ILE A 587 -35.76 -2.93 8.32
C ILE A 587 -36.97 -3.84 8.12
N GLY A 588 -38.05 -3.58 8.85
CA GLY A 588 -39.28 -4.34 8.77
C GLY A 588 -40.51 -3.49 9.08
N PRO A 589 -41.73 -4.00 8.85
CA PRO A 589 -42.96 -3.27 9.14
C PRO A 589 -43.17 -3.09 10.65
N ASP A 590 -43.55 -1.88 11.08
CA ASP A 590 -43.77 -1.56 12.48
C ASP A 590 -44.90 -2.40 13.09
N GLN A 591 -44.55 -3.22 14.08
CA GLN A 591 -45.47 -4.10 14.80
C GLN A 591 -46.24 -3.39 15.92
N ARG A 592 -45.88 -2.14 16.26
CA ARG A 592 -46.53 -1.41 17.36
C ARG A 592 -47.87 -0.83 16.89
N PRO A 593 -48.96 -1.04 17.64
CA PRO A 593 -50.24 -0.41 17.32
C PRO A 593 -50.10 1.12 17.26
N GLY A 594 -50.58 1.75 16.18
CA GLY A 594 -50.50 3.21 16.02
C GLY A 594 -50.53 3.66 14.56
N THR A 595 -50.30 4.96 14.35
CA THR A 595 -50.30 5.59 13.00
C THR A 595 -49.16 5.13 12.10
N THR A 596 -48.11 4.55 12.69
CA THR A 596 -46.94 4.00 11.98
C THR A 596 -47.03 2.51 11.74
N TYR A 597 -48.08 1.82 12.23
CA TYR A 597 -48.25 0.38 12.08
C TYR A 597 -48.14 -0.05 10.61
N GLY A 598 -47.31 -1.06 10.35
CA GLY A 598 -47.02 -1.58 9.01
C GLY A 598 -46.04 -0.74 8.18
N ARG A 599 -45.63 0.46 8.62
CA ARG A 599 -44.61 1.25 7.92
C ARG A 599 -43.21 0.69 8.18
N PRO A 600 -42.27 0.79 7.23
CA PRO A 600 -40.91 0.30 7.42
C PRO A 600 -40.19 1.09 8.53
N VAL A 601 -39.69 0.37 9.53
CA VAL A 601 -38.90 0.89 10.66
C VAL A 601 -37.67 0.02 10.86
N ARG A 602 -36.60 0.60 11.40
CA ARG A 602 -35.40 -0.14 11.78
C ARG A 602 -35.70 -0.97 13.03
N TYR A 603 -35.46 -2.28 12.97
CA TYR A 603 -35.59 -3.14 14.14
C TYR A 603 -34.38 -3.03 15.05
N THR A 604 -34.57 -3.36 16.32
CA THR A 604 -33.51 -3.34 17.35
C THR A 604 -32.98 -4.74 17.61
N ARG A 605 -31.66 -4.91 17.62
CA ARG A 605 -31.04 -6.20 17.95
C ARG A 605 -31.23 -6.51 19.43
N VAL A 606 -31.49 -7.78 19.75
CA VAL A 606 -31.49 -8.32 21.12
C VAL A 606 -30.50 -9.47 21.24
N THR A 607 -30.01 -9.72 22.45
CA THR A 607 -29.03 -10.79 22.75
C THR A 607 -29.69 -12.04 23.34
N GLN A 608 -30.96 -11.96 23.73
CA GLN A 608 -31.68 -13.06 24.37
C GLN A 608 -33.06 -13.27 23.74
N ARG A 609 -33.50 -14.52 23.79
CA ARG A 609 -34.85 -14.94 23.43
C ARG A 609 -35.77 -14.79 24.67
N PRO A 610 -37.08 -14.57 24.50
CA PRO A 610 -37.81 -14.45 23.22
C PRO A 610 -37.61 -13.08 22.55
N VAL A 611 -37.64 -13.07 21.22
CA VAL A 611 -37.60 -11.84 20.41
C VAL A 611 -38.98 -11.17 20.43
N GLY A 612 -39.05 -9.89 20.83
CA GLY A 612 -40.29 -9.11 20.88
C GLY A 612 -40.60 -8.28 19.62
N PRO A 613 -41.64 -7.43 19.67
CA PRO A 613 -42.03 -6.56 18.56
C PRO A 613 -40.92 -5.57 18.15
N ASN A 614 -40.70 -5.45 16.84
CA ASN A 614 -39.62 -4.63 16.24
C ASN A 614 -38.21 -5.00 16.74
N GLN A 615 -38.02 -6.23 17.19
CA GLN A 615 -36.73 -6.76 17.60
C GLN A 615 -36.29 -7.92 16.71
N TYR A 616 -35.00 -8.22 16.70
CA TYR A 616 -34.42 -9.40 16.04
C TYR A 616 -33.21 -9.93 16.80
N ILE A 617 -32.90 -11.20 16.59
CA ILE A 617 -31.63 -11.83 16.98
C ILE A 617 -30.98 -12.45 15.75
N ILE A 618 -29.66 -12.37 15.64
CA ILE A 618 -28.89 -12.88 14.51
C ILE A 618 -27.69 -13.70 14.98
N ASN A 619 -27.39 -14.77 14.26
CA ASN A 619 -26.17 -15.55 14.45
C ASN A 619 -25.09 -15.09 13.47
N TYR A 620 -23.96 -14.58 13.98
CA TYR A 620 -22.82 -14.20 13.14
C TYR A 620 -21.92 -15.39 12.75
N VAL A 621 -21.84 -16.38 13.63
CA VAL A 621 -21.03 -17.58 13.45
C VAL A 621 -21.87 -18.84 13.64
N HIS A 622 -21.39 -19.96 13.13
CA HIS A 622 -21.99 -21.26 13.42
C HIS A 622 -21.91 -21.56 14.92
N GLN A 623 -23.06 -21.91 15.49
CA GLN A 623 -23.19 -22.32 16.88
C GLN A 623 -23.11 -23.84 17.00
N ARG A 624 -22.74 -24.30 18.19
CA ARG A 624 -22.79 -25.72 18.52
C ARG A 624 -24.25 -26.16 18.61
N GLU A 625 -24.59 -27.19 17.85
CA GLU A 625 -25.92 -27.77 17.87
C GLU A 625 -26.16 -28.69 19.07
N PRO A 626 -27.44 -28.88 19.46
CA PRO A 626 -27.80 -29.86 20.47
C PRO A 626 -27.47 -31.27 20.00
N ASP A 627 -27.57 -32.23 20.91
CA ASP A 627 -27.43 -33.63 20.54
C ASP A 627 -28.71 -34.13 19.86
N TRP A 628 -28.80 -33.99 18.53
CA TRP A 628 -29.98 -34.43 17.78
C TRP A 628 -30.25 -35.94 17.88
N VAL A 629 -29.23 -36.74 18.18
CA VAL A 629 -29.41 -38.18 18.45
C VAL A 629 -30.11 -38.37 19.78
N ALA A 630 -29.64 -37.68 20.82
CA ALA A 630 -30.28 -37.74 22.14
C ALA A 630 -31.71 -37.16 22.12
N LEU A 631 -31.98 -36.20 21.25
CA LEU A 631 -33.31 -35.63 21.03
C LEU A 631 -34.20 -36.47 20.09
N GLY A 632 -33.70 -37.59 19.57
CA GLY A 632 -34.46 -38.48 18.68
C GLY A 632 -34.81 -37.89 17.31
N VAL A 633 -34.14 -36.80 16.90
CA VAL A 633 -34.37 -36.13 15.60
C VAL A 633 -33.67 -36.87 14.46
N ILE A 634 -32.51 -37.48 14.77
CA ILE A 634 -31.72 -38.28 13.84
C ILE A 634 -31.25 -39.56 14.53
N THR A 635 -30.91 -40.55 13.72
CA THR A 635 -30.29 -41.80 14.17
C THR A 635 -28.79 -41.61 14.47
N PRO A 636 -28.18 -42.49 15.29
CA PRO A 636 -26.73 -42.47 15.50
C PRO A 636 -25.91 -42.58 14.19
N ALA A 637 -26.43 -43.27 13.18
CA ALA A 637 -25.79 -43.41 11.88
C ALA A 637 -25.77 -42.10 11.08
N GLU A 638 -26.84 -41.29 11.20
CA GLU A 638 -26.95 -39.98 10.53
C GLU A 638 -26.08 -38.89 11.21
N ALA A 639 -25.71 -39.07 12.48
CA ALA A 639 -24.98 -38.06 13.26
C ALA A 639 -23.61 -37.65 12.69
N ALA A 640 -23.00 -38.50 11.87
CA ALA A 640 -21.71 -38.23 11.23
C ALA A 640 -21.81 -37.32 10.00
N THR A 641 -22.98 -37.20 9.37
CA THR A 641 -23.16 -36.46 8.11
C THR A 641 -24.18 -35.34 8.20
N PHE A 642 -25.02 -35.34 9.25
CA PHE A 642 -26.08 -34.35 9.44
C PHE A 642 -25.52 -32.91 9.49
N TYR A 643 -24.36 -32.67 10.10
CA TYR A 643 -23.79 -31.32 10.28
C TYR A 643 -22.89 -30.82 9.15
N ASN A 644 -22.85 -31.52 8.01
CA ASN A 644 -21.93 -31.18 6.93
C ASN A 644 -22.58 -30.23 5.91
N PRO A 645 -22.04 -29.01 5.69
CA PRO A 645 -22.53 -28.10 4.66
C PRO A 645 -22.56 -28.71 3.25
N SER A 646 -21.63 -29.63 2.94
CA SER A 646 -21.59 -30.33 1.65
C SER A 646 -22.75 -31.30 1.43
N ASN A 647 -23.46 -31.67 2.50
CA ASN A 647 -24.65 -32.54 2.46
C ASN A 647 -25.95 -31.75 2.65
N TYR A 648 -25.90 -30.42 2.51
CA TYR A 648 -27.06 -29.57 2.71
C TYR A 648 -28.15 -29.87 1.66
N VAL A 649 -29.34 -30.23 2.14
CA VAL A 649 -30.51 -30.50 1.30
C VAL A 649 -31.59 -29.46 1.61
N ALA A 650 -31.82 -28.55 0.65
CA ALA A 650 -32.77 -27.44 0.81
C ALA A 650 -34.25 -27.87 1.00
N THR A 651 -34.56 -29.14 0.77
CA THR A 651 -35.91 -29.71 0.98
C THR A 651 -36.04 -30.53 2.27
N ASP A 652 -34.96 -30.82 2.99
CA ASP A 652 -35.03 -31.56 4.27
C ASP A 652 -35.42 -30.60 5.41
N VAL A 653 -36.66 -30.72 5.90
CA VAL A 653 -37.19 -29.91 6.99
C VAL A 653 -36.29 -29.91 8.22
N ARG A 654 -35.63 -31.03 8.54
CA ARG A 654 -34.72 -31.10 9.71
C ARG A 654 -33.50 -30.20 9.52
N GLN A 655 -32.96 -30.14 8.31
CA GLN A 655 -31.80 -29.29 8.00
C GLN A 655 -32.18 -27.82 7.88
N VAL A 656 -33.31 -27.51 7.23
CA VAL A 656 -33.66 -26.11 6.95
C VAL A 656 -34.38 -25.41 8.11
N LEU A 657 -35.01 -26.16 9.01
CA LEU A 657 -35.62 -25.60 10.21
C LEU A 657 -34.71 -25.71 11.43
N LEU A 658 -34.35 -26.95 11.81
CA LEU A 658 -33.72 -27.19 13.11
C LEU A 658 -32.24 -26.83 13.09
N GLN A 659 -31.48 -27.22 12.06
CA GLN A 659 -30.08 -26.84 12.00
C GLN A 659 -29.90 -25.35 11.71
N ALA A 660 -30.76 -24.75 10.89
CA ALA A 660 -30.66 -23.35 10.50
C ALA A 660 -30.56 -22.41 11.71
N ALA A 661 -31.30 -22.69 12.79
CA ALA A 661 -31.27 -21.92 14.04
C ALA A 661 -29.88 -21.81 14.70
N TYR A 662 -28.93 -22.68 14.33
CA TYR A 662 -27.56 -22.73 14.83
C TYR A 662 -26.52 -22.35 13.77
N ARG A 663 -26.95 -21.81 12.62
CA ARG A 663 -26.05 -21.45 11.51
C ARG A 663 -25.86 -19.93 11.45
N ALA A 664 -24.70 -19.51 10.95
CA ALA A 664 -24.44 -18.12 10.63
C ALA A 664 -25.47 -17.63 9.60
N GLY A 665 -25.98 -16.41 9.78
CA GLY A 665 -27.02 -15.83 8.93
C GLY A 665 -28.46 -16.18 9.31
N TYR A 666 -28.68 -16.95 10.38
CA TYR A 666 -30.03 -17.13 10.93
C TYR A 666 -30.49 -15.87 11.66
N LEU A 667 -31.59 -15.29 11.19
CA LEU A 667 -32.20 -14.09 11.77
C LEU A 667 -33.62 -14.42 12.26
N GLU A 668 -33.82 -14.42 13.57
CA GLU A 668 -35.10 -14.70 14.21
C GLU A 668 -35.83 -13.39 14.56
N LEU A 669 -37.14 -13.42 14.33
CA LEU A 669 -38.09 -12.31 14.48
C LEU A 669 -39.11 -12.63 15.58
N ASN A 670 -40.00 -11.67 15.89
CA ASN A 670 -41.12 -11.91 16.80
C ASN A 670 -41.93 -13.14 16.37
N SER A 671 -41.84 -14.18 17.19
CA SER A 671 -42.44 -15.49 16.93
C SER A 671 -43.64 -15.77 17.84
N ASN A 672 -44.17 -14.76 18.54
CA ASN A 672 -45.39 -14.91 19.32
C ASN A 672 -46.56 -15.27 18.38
N LYS A 673 -47.27 -16.37 18.70
CA LYS A 673 -48.35 -16.90 17.85
C LYS A 673 -49.50 -15.90 17.66
N ASN A 674 -49.73 -15.06 18.67
CA ASN A 674 -50.84 -14.09 18.70
C ASN A 674 -50.49 -12.75 18.05
N GLU A 675 -49.21 -12.54 17.71
CA GLU A 675 -48.70 -11.29 17.15
C GLU A 675 -48.06 -11.57 15.77
N PRO A 676 -48.87 -11.64 14.71
CA PRO A 676 -48.33 -11.80 13.36
C PRO A 676 -47.59 -10.53 12.92
N LEU A 677 -46.59 -10.70 12.05
CA LEU A 677 -45.91 -9.55 11.46
C LEU A 677 -46.90 -8.80 10.55
N PRO A 678 -46.96 -7.45 10.60
CA PRO A 678 -47.77 -6.69 9.65
C PRO A 678 -47.32 -6.94 8.20
N ALA A 679 -48.21 -6.69 7.25
CA ALA A 679 -47.90 -6.85 5.83
C ALA A 679 -46.79 -5.88 5.39
N GLY A 680 -45.76 -6.40 4.74
CA GLY A 680 -44.57 -5.67 4.31
C GLY A 680 -43.42 -6.61 3.96
N ASN A 681 -42.20 -6.08 3.98
CA ASN A 681 -40.97 -6.83 3.72
C ASN A 681 -39.99 -6.65 4.88
N ILE A 682 -39.27 -7.72 5.22
CA ILE A 682 -38.06 -7.65 6.03
C ILE A 682 -36.88 -7.54 5.06
N SER A 683 -36.10 -6.47 5.15
CA SER A 683 -34.85 -6.32 4.38
C SER A 683 -33.66 -6.25 5.32
N VAL A 684 -32.56 -6.89 4.90
CA VAL A 684 -31.36 -7.04 5.73
C VAL A 684 -30.13 -6.65 4.94
N SER A 685 -29.49 -5.56 5.34
CA SER A 685 -28.19 -5.14 4.81
C SER A 685 -27.11 -5.50 5.82
N TYR A 686 -25.94 -5.96 5.38
CA TYR A 686 -24.83 -6.30 6.27
C TYR A 686 -23.50 -6.26 5.50
N ARG A 687 -22.38 -6.24 6.23
CA ARG A 687 -21.07 -6.53 5.65
C ARG A 687 -20.72 -7.99 5.87
N PHE A 688 -20.07 -8.61 4.91
CA PHE A 688 -19.56 -9.97 5.00
C PHE A 688 -18.04 -9.97 4.94
N GLN A 689 -17.42 -10.94 5.62
CA GLN A 689 -15.98 -11.16 5.67
C GLN A 689 -15.67 -12.64 5.45
N PHE A 690 -14.38 -12.95 5.23
CA PHE A 690 -13.91 -14.31 4.96
C PHE A 690 -12.84 -14.78 5.94
N THR A 691 -12.51 -13.93 6.92
CA THR A 691 -11.41 -14.10 7.85
C THR A 691 -11.85 -14.85 9.10
N GLU A 692 -10.93 -15.63 9.64
CA GLU A 692 -11.08 -16.46 10.83
C GLU A 692 -10.04 -16.07 11.89
N PRO A 693 -10.27 -16.38 13.19
CA PRO A 693 -9.38 -15.96 14.29
C PRO A 693 -7.92 -16.43 14.16
N ASN A 694 -7.71 -17.58 13.51
CA ASN A 694 -6.39 -18.20 13.34
C ASN A 694 -5.80 -18.00 11.94
N ASP A 695 -6.36 -17.09 11.13
CA ASP A 695 -5.74 -16.66 9.87
C ASP A 695 -4.52 -15.79 10.16
N ILE A 696 -3.46 -15.97 9.38
CA ILE A 696 -2.25 -15.14 9.47
C ILE A 696 -2.17 -14.29 8.21
N VAL A 697 -2.08 -12.98 8.38
CA VAL A 697 -1.86 -12.03 7.29
C VAL A 697 -0.50 -11.38 7.50
N ALA A 698 0.37 -11.52 6.51
CA ALA A 698 1.67 -10.88 6.47
C ALA A 698 1.76 -9.98 5.25
N VAL A 699 2.36 -8.81 5.42
CA VAL A 699 2.52 -7.82 4.34
C VAL A 699 4.00 -7.53 4.16
N ASP A 700 4.44 -7.58 2.90
CA ASP A 700 5.72 -7.07 2.45
C ASP A 700 5.42 -5.82 1.61
N TYR A 701 6.11 -4.73 1.92
CA TYR A 701 5.92 -3.47 1.22
C TYR A 701 7.14 -2.57 1.40
N ASP A 702 7.32 -1.67 0.46
CA ASP A 702 8.25 -0.56 0.58
C ASP A 702 7.45 0.65 1.12
N SER A 703 7.80 1.13 2.31
CA SER A 703 7.10 2.25 2.96
C SER A 703 7.83 3.56 2.74
N SER A 704 7.13 4.56 2.20
CA SER A 704 7.64 5.94 2.17
C SER A 704 7.42 6.70 3.48
N GLU A 705 6.78 6.10 4.49
CA GLU A 705 6.70 6.69 5.84
C GLU A 705 8.06 6.67 6.55
N VAL A 706 8.98 5.78 6.15
CA VAL A 706 10.34 5.73 6.70
C VAL A 706 11.36 5.75 5.56
N MET A 707 12.13 6.82 5.46
CA MET A 707 13.15 6.98 4.42
C MET A 707 14.55 6.63 4.95
N GLU A 708 15.26 5.73 4.27
CA GLU A 708 16.68 5.46 4.51
C GLU A 708 17.56 6.35 3.62
N PHE A 709 18.56 6.96 4.24
CA PHE A 709 19.60 7.75 3.58
C PHE A 709 20.93 7.04 3.71
N VAL A 710 21.54 6.68 2.59
CA VAL A 710 22.89 6.12 2.55
C VAL A 710 23.82 7.11 1.86
N LEU A 711 24.86 7.55 2.54
CA LEU A 711 25.87 8.45 1.99
C LEU A 711 27.26 7.84 2.16
N THR A 712 27.95 7.65 1.05
CA THR A 712 29.34 7.22 1.01
C THR A 712 30.22 8.38 0.57
N ILE A 713 31.17 8.74 1.41
CA ILE A 713 32.20 9.73 1.09
C ILE A 713 33.47 8.98 0.73
N ARG A 714 34.07 9.32 -0.42
CA ARG A 714 35.35 8.77 -0.88
C ARG A 714 36.39 9.89 -0.97
N ASN A 715 37.45 9.82 -0.18
CA ASN A 715 38.51 10.82 -0.15
C ASN A 715 39.73 10.36 -0.96
N TYR A 716 40.28 11.28 -1.77
CA TYR A 716 41.48 11.07 -2.57
C TYR A 716 42.69 11.81 -1.93
N PRO A 717 43.64 11.09 -1.31
CA PRO A 717 44.85 11.71 -0.73
C PRO A 717 45.80 12.24 -1.82
N GLN A 718 46.54 13.31 -1.52
CA GLN A 718 47.59 13.84 -2.41
C GLN A 718 48.88 13.00 -2.26
N SER A 719 48.93 11.83 -2.88
CA SER A 719 50.15 11.03 -3.03
C SER A 719 50.25 10.45 -4.45
N ASN A 720 51.47 10.06 -4.86
CA ASN A 720 51.73 9.46 -6.18
C ASN A 720 51.09 8.06 -6.34
N ASN A 721 50.49 7.51 -5.29
CA ASN A 721 49.70 6.28 -5.34
C ASN A 721 48.59 6.35 -4.27
N PRO A 722 47.46 7.03 -4.57
CA PRO A 722 46.42 7.26 -3.58
C PRO A 722 45.47 6.07 -3.57
N GLU A 723 45.55 5.21 -2.56
CA GLU A 723 44.41 4.35 -2.24
C GLU A 723 43.30 5.23 -1.65
N PRO A 724 42.13 5.30 -2.29
CA PRO A 724 41.05 6.13 -1.81
C PRO A 724 40.43 5.52 -0.56
N GLN A 725 40.21 6.33 0.47
CA GLN A 725 39.54 5.92 1.69
C GLN A 725 38.06 6.28 1.62
N SER A 726 37.19 5.32 1.91
CA SER A 726 35.75 5.53 1.94
C SER A 726 35.16 5.43 3.35
N ILE A 727 34.12 6.22 3.60
CA ILE A 727 33.25 6.08 4.76
C ILE A 727 31.81 6.07 4.29
N THR A 728 31.02 5.12 4.76
CA THR A 728 29.58 5.06 4.53
C THR A 728 28.86 5.39 5.83
N LEU A 729 27.92 6.33 5.77
CA LEU A 729 27.02 6.69 6.84
C LEU A 729 25.59 6.40 6.40
N LYS A 730 24.78 5.98 7.37
CA LYS A 730 23.36 5.69 7.20
C LYS A 730 22.57 6.53 8.19
N GLY A 731 21.43 7.05 7.74
CA GLY A 731 20.43 7.73 8.56
C GLY A 731 19.03 7.30 8.15
N THR A 732 18.06 7.51 9.02
CA THR A 732 16.65 7.17 8.77
C THR A 732 15.77 8.26 9.34
N SER A 733 14.67 8.59 8.64
CA SER A 733 13.68 9.53 9.15
C SER A 733 12.27 9.05 8.86
N ASP A 734 11.42 9.18 9.88
CA ASP A 734 9.97 9.04 9.75
C ASP A 734 9.42 10.29 9.06
N VAL A 735 8.41 10.12 8.22
CA VAL A 735 7.72 11.18 7.46
C VAL A 735 6.34 11.37 8.06
N ARG A 736 5.92 12.62 8.28
CA ARG A 736 4.64 12.91 8.95
C ARG A 736 3.42 12.59 8.07
N ASN A 737 3.59 12.74 6.76
CA ASN A 737 2.61 12.48 5.71
C ASN A 737 1.20 13.02 6.04
N PHE A 738 1.02 14.34 5.97
CA PHE A 738 -0.21 15.08 6.32
C PHE A 738 -1.22 15.18 5.17
N ILE A 739 -0.79 15.02 3.92
CA ILE A 739 -1.67 15.02 2.74
C ILE A 739 -2.21 13.60 2.57
N ARG A 740 -3.06 13.17 3.50
CA ARG A 740 -3.69 11.84 3.52
C ARG A 740 -5.03 11.83 2.79
#